data_AF-A0A563D536-F1
#
_entry.id   AF-A0A563D536-F1
#
_cell.length_a   1.000
_cell.length_b   1.000
_cell.length_c   1.000
_cell.angle_alpha   90.00
_cell.angle_beta   90.00
_cell.angle_gamma   90.00
#
_symmetry.space_group_name_H-M   'P 1'
#
loop_
_entity.id
_entity.type
_entity.pdbx_description
1 polymer ?
#
loop_
_entity_poly.entity_id
_entity_poly.type
_entity_poly.pdbx_seq_one_letter_code
_entity_poly.pdbx_strand_id
1 'polypeptide(L)'
;MDSDSKVINYMNLSALVYAQFNNDTKGHDIGYIMKNKLYNKDFKSDKPELSALKEESNPLRSWKYLDSISTSSGLRAAAFQNPDTGEIVFSFKGTDFDPSNPKTYLDTAKDIANADAQIAFGASVGLPAQFADAEKFVNSVLASRPNAKYSCTGHSLGGALAQYMTYKTGCESTTFNAPGVGDLIKSATGHSIDYNLYKDKSTNYANESDLIGNAWNDARVGTSKTIRSRFNSTMVEDAIAIYKMQTMLTLGGPLLPVLGGKLTLSIIIEGIKAMARAAKNMVPTANHGMSDMLTDDGKMMPTTNQPDYGISYMGYLTRGTKIALEGGAFVFYVYGGLVYHGADGVCKFFNTAGNILADDIWIRYSFLRNLFTGDLQGIFDLFSSATVAARVDPLILDLNGDGLATTNLDQSDVYFDLDSNGFAERTAWIDVNDGLLVLDRDGDGKITNGQELFGDQTLLSNGTRATSGFEALREFDDNKDGKIDASDIVYLKLKVWQDLNRDGVSQAEEMKSLADVGIKAINLNSTVTGAADAMGNIQRCLGSFVKTDGSDGQIGEYLLNRDTMSSRDTFGDSVTIPDDIAALPDLQGAGNVSSLRIAMAKDESGQLKKMVLEFLETKDAAARDELFTNIIYKWAGADKLDPKGRGGLVDARQLAVLEKFMGMNFAGTNGANPNANAAPLLQKAYYKLVDRLYAAMASATYLKDIISRVNYKVGESGAVIEFADVINDIDKAIDNDSVSGKQLLADFLRVVYGSGLSNDTNLLHFCNHFAAKSPELARIVYYANRDSIIGSDKSDSLYGTAADDFVYGGAGNDTLYGGIGNDTYMFNRGDGADYISEAGGIDAVRFGEGIRAEDVCVKRVKAYSGSSQYYNLELSIKGSENDKITIERYFGYYDGNVFSSGFKDMPHQMIEKIIFADGT
;
A
#
# COMPACT_ATOMS: atom_id res chain seq x y z
N MET A 1 -39.10 -37.69 25.34
CA MET A 1 -39.27 -36.45 24.58
C MET A 1 -38.60 -36.66 23.23
N ASP A 2 -39.25 -36.24 22.14
CA ASP A 2 -38.61 -36.19 20.82
C ASP A 2 -37.33 -35.35 20.92
N SER A 3 -36.29 -35.67 20.14
CA SER A 3 -34.96 -35.01 20.26
C SER A 3 -35.07 -33.50 20.13
N ASP A 4 -35.98 -33.03 19.29
CA ASP A 4 -36.19 -31.63 18.98
C ASP A 4 -36.92 -30.91 20.13
N SER A 5 -37.79 -31.61 20.86
CA SER A 5 -38.48 -31.07 22.04
C SER A 5 -37.51 -30.82 23.20
N LYS A 6 -36.49 -31.67 23.40
CA LYS A 6 -35.46 -31.45 24.42
C LYS A 6 -34.61 -30.21 24.06
N VAL A 7 -34.19 -30.06 22.81
CA VAL A 7 -33.37 -28.93 22.34
C VAL A 7 -34.11 -27.60 22.50
N ILE A 8 -35.38 -27.53 22.07
CA ILE A 8 -36.21 -26.33 22.23
C ILE A 8 -36.41 -25.97 23.71
N ASN A 9 -36.63 -26.96 24.58
CA ASN A 9 -36.74 -26.70 26.02
C ASN A 9 -35.45 -26.10 26.59
N TYR A 10 -34.28 -26.60 26.20
CA TYR A 10 -32.98 -26.10 26.66
C TYR A 10 -32.68 -24.69 26.11
N MET A 11 -33.13 -24.37 24.89
CA MET A 11 -33.07 -23.02 24.34
C MET A 11 -33.95 -22.05 25.13
N ASN A 12 -35.17 -22.46 25.49
CA ASN A 12 -36.09 -21.65 26.31
C ASN A 12 -35.50 -21.39 27.70
N LEU A 13 -34.87 -22.39 28.32
CA LEU A 13 -34.15 -22.21 29.60
C LEU A 13 -32.94 -21.26 29.44
N SER A 14 -32.19 -21.36 28.34
CA SER A 14 -31.10 -20.45 27.98
C SER A 14 -31.55 -19.02 27.72
N ALA A 15 -32.78 -18.81 27.26
CA ALA A 15 -33.38 -17.49 27.12
C ALA A 15 -33.90 -16.96 28.48
N LEU A 16 -34.48 -17.84 29.31
CA LEU A 16 -35.06 -17.47 30.60
C LEU A 16 -34.04 -16.93 31.60
N VAL A 17 -32.77 -17.33 31.54
CA VAL A 17 -31.74 -16.76 32.44
C VAL A 17 -31.51 -15.26 32.19
N TYR A 18 -31.87 -14.73 31.02
CA TYR A 18 -31.85 -13.29 30.73
C TYR A 18 -32.98 -12.51 31.43
N ALA A 19 -34.02 -13.20 31.93
CA ALA A 19 -35.18 -12.59 32.56
C ALA A 19 -34.89 -11.96 33.94
N GLN A 20 -33.79 -12.35 34.60
CA GLN A 20 -33.41 -11.89 35.95
C GLN A 20 -34.55 -12.03 36.97
N PHE A 21 -34.62 -13.20 37.60
CA PHE A 21 -35.64 -13.52 38.58
C PHE A 21 -35.41 -12.81 39.92
N ASN A 22 -36.48 -12.38 40.59
CA ASN A 22 -36.43 -11.80 41.93
C ASN A 22 -36.30 -12.91 42.99
N ASN A 23 -35.75 -12.64 44.18
CA ASN A 23 -35.60 -13.65 45.24
C ASN A 23 -36.91 -14.37 45.64
N ASP A 24 -38.06 -13.72 45.44
CA ASP A 24 -39.39 -14.26 45.74
C ASP A 24 -39.86 -15.33 44.73
N THR A 25 -39.14 -15.58 43.64
CA THR A 25 -39.49 -16.59 42.63
C THR A 25 -39.05 -18.00 43.00
N LYS A 26 -38.16 -18.14 44.00
CA LYS A 26 -37.53 -19.41 44.36
C LYS A 26 -38.57 -20.45 44.76
N GLY A 27 -38.55 -21.60 44.08
CA GLY A 27 -39.45 -22.73 44.34
C GLY A 27 -40.77 -22.70 43.56
N HIS A 28 -41.08 -21.62 42.84
CA HIS A 28 -42.25 -21.55 41.95
C HIS A 28 -41.98 -22.25 40.61
N ASP A 29 -43.05 -22.74 39.99
CA ASP A 29 -43.00 -23.25 38.62
C ASP A 29 -42.87 -22.09 37.61
N ILE A 30 -42.23 -22.36 36.46
CA ILE A 30 -42.00 -21.36 35.42
C ILE A 30 -43.33 -20.75 34.94
N GLY A 31 -44.41 -21.54 34.87
CA GLY A 31 -45.75 -21.07 34.49
C GLY A 31 -46.26 -19.98 35.43
N TYR A 32 -46.09 -20.17 36.73
CA TYR A 32 -46.44 -19.20 37.77
C TYR A 32 -45.58 -17.94 37.66
N ILE A 33 -44.28 -18.09 37.44
CA ILE A 33 -43.34 -16.96 37.26
C ILE A 33 -43.74 -16.14 36.02
N MET A 34 -44.05 -16.81 34.91
CA MET A 34 -44.45 -16.19 33.65
C MET A 34 -45.80 -15.47 33.77
N LYS A 35 -46.79 -16.12 34.41
CA LYS A 35 -48.13 -15.58 34.62
C LYS A 35 -48.14 -14.34 35.52
N ASN A 36 -47.37 -14.38 36.60
CA ASN A 36 -47.31 -13.28 37.58
C ASN A 36 -46.23 -12.24 37.24
N LYS A 37 -45.56 -12.37 36.08
CA LYS A 37 -44.49 -11.47 35.62
C LYS A 37 -43.40 -11.25 36.67
N LEU A 38 -42.97 -12.32 37.33
CA LEU A 38 -41.95 -12.27 38.38
C LEU A 38 -40.53 -12.29 37.79
N TYR A 39 -40.26 -11.35 36.90
CA TYR A 39 -38.98 -11.16 36.20
C TYR A 39 -38.79 -9.66 35.86
N ASN A 40 -37.61 -9.28 35.40
CA ASN A 40 -37.30 -7.90 35.06
C ASN A 40 -38.29 -7.33 34.01
N LYS A 41 -38.80 -6.12 34.24
CA LYS A 41 -39.82 -5.47 33.40
C LYS A 41 -39.37 -5.26 31.95
N ASP A 42 -38.06 -5.19 31.71
CA ASP A 42 -37.48 -4.98 30.37
C ASP A 42 -37.34 -6.30 29.58
N PHE A 43 -37.64 -7.45 30.19
CA PHE A 43 -37.57 -8.75 29.53
C PHE A 43 -38.71 -8.94 28.52
N LYS A 44 -38.35 -9.16 27.25
CA LYS A 44 -39.29 -9.42 26.16
C LYS A 44 -39.69 -10.89 26.12
N SER A 45 -40.82 -11.23 26.72
CA SER A 45 -41.34 -12.60 26.80
C SER A 45 -41.97 -13.13 25.50
N ASP A 46 -42.06 -12.29 24.46
CA ASP A 46 -42.72 -12.58 23.19
C ASP A 46 -41.78 -13.09 22.08
N LYS A 47 -40.47 -13.16 22.35
CA LYS A 47 -39.47 -13.59 21.37
C LYS A 47 -39.64 -15.07 20.93
N PRO A 48 -39.20 -15.45 19.71
CA PRO A 48 -39.31 -16.82 19.20
C PRO A 48 -38.66 -17.88 20.09
N GLU A 49 -37.53 -17.58 20.73
CA GLU A 49 -36.79 -18.49 21.62
C GLU A 49 -37.52 -18.82 22.93
N LEU A 50 -38.62 -18.13 23.23
CA LEU A 50 -39.50 -18.41 24.36
C LEU A 50 -40.82 -19.08 23.94
N SER A 51 -40.89 -19.59 22.69
CA SER A 51 -42.10 -20.18 22.09
C SER A 51 -42.74 -21.27 22.94
N ALA A 52 -41.92 -22.17 23.53
CA ALA A 52 -42.41 -23.28 24.35
C ALA A 52 -43.15 -22.79 25.60
N LEU A 53 -42.86 -21.59 26.09
CA LEU A 53 -43.51 -21.01 27.27
C LEU A 53 -44.78 -20.23 26.93
N LYS A 54 -45.12 -20.04 25.65
CA LYS A 54 -46.35 -19.34 25.24
C LYS A 54 -47.60 -20.20 25.47
N GLU A 55 -47.50 -21.51 25.23
CA GLU A 55 -48.61 -22.45 25.44
C GLU A 55 -48.73 -22.85 26.92
N GLU A 56 -49.91 -22.66 27.52
CA GLU A 56 -50.13 -23.00 28.94
C GLU A 56 -49.98 -24.51 29.23
N SER A 57 -50.25 -25.36 28.24
CA SER A 57 -50.13 -26.82 28.33
C SER A 57 -48.70 -27.35 28.21
N ASN A 58 -47.71 -26.50 27.91
CA ASN A 58 -46.35 -26.97 27.70
C ASN A 58 -45.74 -27.50 29.01
N PRO A 59 -45.19 -28.73 29.05
CA PRO A 59 -44.61 -29.31 30.26
C PRO A 59 -43.50 -28.49 30.90
N LEU A 60 -42.76 -27.69 30.10
CA LEU A 60 -41.69 -26.82 30.61
C LEU A 60 -42.21 -25.80 31.63
N ARG A 61 -43.48 -25.38 31.53
CA ARG A 61 -44.08 -24.48 32.52
C ARG A 61 -44.19 -25.08 33.91
N SER A 62 -44.22 -26.41 34.05
CA SER A 62 -44.26 -27.08 35.36
C SER A 62 -42.90 -27.15 36.05
N TRP A 63 -41.81 -26.80 35.35
CA TRP A 63 -40.46 -26.88 35.90
C TRP A 63 -40.25 -25.86 37.00
N LYS A 64 -39.58 -26.27 38.07
CA LYS A 64 -39.36 -25.42 39.25
C LYS A 64 -38.08 -24.63 39.09
N TYR A 65 -38.16 -23.32 39.30
CA TYR A 65 -36.96 -22.49 39.44
C TYR A 65 -36.36 -22.70 40.84
N LEU A 66 -35.14 -23.22 40.90
CA LEU A 66 -34.48 -23.62 42.14
C LEU A 66 -33.60 -22.52 42.73
N ASP A 67 -32.78 -21.88 41.92
CA ASP A 67 -31.83 -20.86 42.40
C ASP A 67 -31.25 -20.04 41.24
N SER A 68 -30.61 -18.90 41.56
CA SER A 68 -29.76 -18.18 40.61
C SER A 68 -28.60 -17.48 41.29
N ILE A 69 -27.61 -17.10 40.50
CA ILE A 69 -26.50 -16.29 40.96
C ILE A 69 -26.24 -15.14 39.98
N SER A 70 -25.79 -14.01 40.52
CA SER A 70 -25.14 -12.94 39.78
C SER A 70 -23.91 -12.53 40.57
N THR A 71 -22.72 -12.62 39.99
CA THR A 71 -21.46 -12.31 40.70
C THR A 71 -20.75 -11.10 40.13
N SER A 72 -19.76 -10.59 40.86
CA SER A 72 -18.92 -9.47 40.41
C SER A 72 -18.05 -9.81 39.20
N SER A 73 -17.85 -11.09 38.89
CA SER A 73 -17.09 -11.51 37.69
C SER A 73 -17.88 -11.36 36.39
N GLY A 74 -19.18 -11.07 36.47
CA GLY A 74 -20.10 -11.00 35.33
C GLY A 74 -20.96 -12.26 35.18
N LEU A 75 -20.68 -13.34 35.91
CA LEU A 75 -21.46 -14.57 35.82
C LEU A 75 -22.92 -14.32 36.21
N ARG A 76 -23.83 -14.77 35.35
CA ARG A 76 -25.23 -14.97 35.70
C ARG A 76 -25.68 -16.37 35.31
N ALA A 77 -26.32 -17.07 36.26
CA ALA A 77 -26.78 -18.43 36.03
C ALA A 77 -28.07 -18.72 36.83
N ALA A 78 -28.86 -19.67 36.36
CA ALA A 78 -30.08 -20.14 37.01
C ALA A 78 -30.16 -21.67 36.98
N ALA A 79 -30.79 -22.26 37.98
CA ALA A 79 -31.03 -23.70 38.08
C ALA A 79 -32.53 -23.98 38.01
N PHE A 80 -32.94 -24.91 37.14
CA PHE A 80 -34.34 -25.32 36.97
C PHE A 80 -34.46 -26.83 37.20
N GLN A 81 -35.53 -27.29 37.82
CA GLN A 81 -35.77 -28.71 38.06
C GLN A 81 -37.01 -29.19 37.33
N ASN A 82 -36.82 -30.27 36.57
CA ASN A 82 -37.92 -31.03 36.02
C ASN A 82 -38.63 -31.80 37.16
N PRO A 83 -39.93 -31.57 37.42
CA PRO A 83 -40.64 -32.21 38.53
C PRO A 83 -40.86 -33.71 38.31
N ASP A 84 -40.89 -34.17 37.05
CA ASP A 84 -41.18 -35.57 36.71
C ASP A 84 -39.93 -36.44 36.80
N THR A 85 -38.78 -35.92 36.34
CA THR A 85 -37.51 -36.68 36.30
C THR A 85 -36.59 -36.37 37.47
N GLY A 86 -36.82 -35.27 38.18
CA GLY A 86 -35.92 -34.74 39.20
C GLY A 86 -34.64 -34.12 38.64
N GLU A 87 -34.45 -34.10 37.32
CA GLU A 87 -33.27 -33.53 36.66
C GLU A 87 -33.15 -32.03 36.90
N ILE A 88 -31.94 -31.57 37.23
CA ILE A 88 -31.63 -30.15 37.38
C ILE A 88 -30.88 -29.67 36.14
N VAL A 89 -31.39 -28.65 35.48
CA VAL A 89 -30.74 -27.99 34.35
C VAL A 89 -30.16 -26.66 34.81
N PHE A 90 -28.84 -26.52 34.73
CA PHE A 90 -28.12 -25.28 34.97
C PHE A 90 -28.01 -24.48 33.68
N SER A 91 -28.58 -23.28 33.66
CA SER A 91 -28.55 -22.36 32.53
C SER A 91 -27.63 -21.19 32.84
N PHE A 92 -26.70 -20.91 31.93
CA PHE A 92 -25.75 -19.81 32.04
C PHE A 92 -26.09 -18.72 31.01
N LYS A 93 -26.07 -17.46 31.45
CA LYS A 93 -26.31 -16.31 30.59
C LYS A 93 -25.08 -16.04 29.73
N GLY A 94 -25.29 -15.74 28.44
CA GLY A 94 -24.26 -15.16 27.58
C GLY A 94 -24.16 -13.65 27.70
N THR A 95 -23.23 -13.08 26.94
CA THR A 95 -22.96 -11.63 26.91
C THR A 95 -24.12 -10.90 26.24
N ASP A 96 -24.65 -9.89 26.91
CA ASP A 96 -25.83 -9.14 26.48
C ASP A 96 -25.39 -7.80 25.89
N PHE A 97 -25.50 -7.64 24.58
CA PHE A 97 -25.16 -6.40 23.88
C PHE A 97 -26.45 -5.74 23.38
N ASP A 98 -26.97 -4.78 24.16
CA ASP A 98 -28.05 -3.89 23.74
C ASP A 98 -27.49 -2.50 23.45
N PRO A 99 -27.26 -2.12 22.18
CA PRO A 99 -26.69 -0.84 21.81
C PRO A 99 -27.61 0.36 22.08
N SER A 100 -28.89 0.13 22.43
CA SER A 100 -29.86 1.19 22.70
C SER A 100 -29.95 1.60 24.18
N ASN A 101 -29.25 0.89 25.09
CA ASN A 101 -29.33 1.12 26.53
C ASN A 101 -27.94 1.36 27.16
N PRO A 102 -27.62 2.57 27.65
CA PRO A 102 -26.32 2.89 28.25
C PRO A 102 -25.97 2.05 29.50
N LYS A 103 -26.94 1.42 30.17
CA LYS A 103 -26.70 0.63 31.39
C LYS A 103 -26.16 -0.78 31.12
N THR A 104 -26.45 -1.38 29.96
CA THR A 104 -25.96 -2.72 29.60
C THR A 104 -24.47 -2.70 29.25
N TYR A 105 -23.93 -1.57 28.76
CA TYR A 105 -22.51 -1.37 28.45
C TYR A 105 -21.54 -1.77 29.58
N LEU A 106 -21.87 -1.48 30.85
CA LEU A 106 -20.99 -1.80 31.98
C LEU A 106 -20.99 -3.30 32.32
N ASP A 107 -22.11 -3.99 32.06
CA ASP A 107 -22.23 -5.44 32.24
C ASP A 107 -21.53 -6.16 31.08
N THR A 108 -21.76 -5.74 29.83
CA THR A 108 -21.05 -6.25 28.65
C THR A 108 -19.54 -6.04 28.77
N ALA A 109 -19.09 -4.88 29.26
CA ALA A 109 -17.66 -4.60 29.45
C ALA A 109 -16.99 -5.55 30.45
N LYS A 110 -17.72 -6.03 31.47
CA LYS A 110 -17.19 -7.00 32.44
C LYS A 110 -17.10 -8.41 31.87
N ASP A 111 -18.12 -8.84 31.11
CA ASP A 111 -18.13 -10.12 30.42
C ASP A 111 -16.98 -10.19 29.39
N ILE A 112 -16.79 -9.10 28.63
CA ILE A 112 -15.71 -8.93 27.66
C ILE A 112 -14.32 -8.90 28.32
N ALA A 113 -14.17 -8.17 29.42
CA ALA A 113 -12.87 -8.01 30.08
C ALA A 113 -12.33 -9.32 30.70
N ASN A 114 -13.20 -10.29 31.01
CA ASN A 114 -12.82 -11.50 31.73
C ASN A 114 -12.82 -12.76 30.86
N ALA A 115 -13.97 -13.23 30.38
CA ALA A 115 -14.04 -14.52 29.69
C ALA A 115 -14.08 -14.41 28.17
N ASP A 116 -14.86 -13.50 27.57
CA ASP A 116 -15.00 -13.47 26.11
C ASP A 116 -13.67 -13.15 25.42
N ALA A 117 -12.88 -12.22 25.97
CA ALA A 117 -11.55 -11.93 25.45
C ALA A 117 -10.61 -13.15 25.54
N GLN A 118 -10.62 -13.88 26.65
CA GLN A 118 -9.72 -15.04 26.83
C GLN A 118 -10.13 -16.24 25.98
N ILE A 119 -11.45 -16.48 25.83
CA ILE A 119 -11.99 -17.43 24.87
C ILE A 119 -11.58 -17.00 23.44
N ALA A 120 -11.68 -15.70 23.14
CA ALA A 120 -11.27 -15.13 21.85
C ALA A 120 -9.81 -15.40 21.47
N PHE A 121 -8.90 -15.38 22.45
CA PHE A 121 -7.49 -15.64 22.20
C PHE A 121 -7.12 -17.12 22.32
N GLY A 122 -8.06 -18.00 22.70
CA GLY A 122 -7.77 -19.41 22.99
C GLY A 122 -6.71 -19.59 24.10
N ALA A 123 -6.47 -18.54 24.90
CA ALA A 123 -5.36 -18.46 25.83
C ALA A 123 -5.71 -17.62 27.05
N SER A 124 -5.24 -18.03 28.22
CA SER A 124 -5.51 -17.35 29.49
C SER A 124 -4.36 -17.44 30.49
N VAL A 125 -4.19 -16.39 31.30
CA VAL A 125 -3.38 -16.45 32.53
C VAL A 125 -4.28 -16.94 33.66
N GLY A 126 -4.58 -18.24 33.65
CA GLY A 126 -5.52 -18.88 34.56
C GLY A 126 -6.98 -18.77 34.13
N LEU A 127 -7.83 -19.66 34.65
CA LEU A 127 -9.23 -19.77 34.22
C LEU A 127 -10.03 -18.48 34.54
N PRO A 128 -10.87 -17.97 33.61
CA PRO A 128 -11.69 -16.79 33.89
C PRO A 128 -12.54 -16.95 35.15
N ALA A 129 -12.66 -15.89 35.94
CA ALA A 129 -13.38 -15.92 37.22
C ALA A 129 -14.85 -16.39 37.08
N GLN A 130 -15.48 -16.12 35.95
CA GLN A 130 -16.85 -16.59 35.64
C GLN A 130 -16.98 -18.11 35.64
N PHE A 131 -15.93 -18.84 35.22
CA PHE A 131 -15.93 -20.30 35.18
C PHE A 131 -15.83 -20.89 36.60
N ALA A 132 -14.97 -20.31 37.44
CA ALA A 132 -14.85 -20.72 38.84
C ALA A 132 -16.14 -20.40 39.64
N ASP A 133 -16.77 -19.27 39.37
CA ASP A 133 -18.05 -18.93 39.99
C ASP A 133 -19.18 -19.85 39.51
N ALA A 134 -19.13 -20.31 38.25
CA ALA A 134 -20.09 -21.27 37.72
C ALA A 134 -19.97 -22.62 38.45
N GLU A 135 -18.74 -23.11 38.69
CA GLU A 135 -18.51 -24.31 39.50
C GLU A 135 -19.08 -24.15 40.92
N LYS A 136 -18.82 -23.02 41.59
CA LYS A 136 -19.33 -22.77 42.94
C LYS A 136 -20.85 -22.79 42.98
N PHE A 137 -21.51 -22.17 41.99
CA PHE A 137 -22.96 -22.15 41.89
C PHE A 137 -23.54 -23.55 41.72
N VAL A 138 -23.02 -24.33 40.76
CA VAL A 138 -23.47 -25.71 40.52
C VAL A 138 -23.31 -26.56 41.79
N ASN A 139 -22.13 -26.51 42.42
CA ASN A 139 -21.86 -27.24 43.65
C ASN A 139 -22.79 -26.83 44.80
N SER A 140 -23.13 -25.54 44.93
CA SER A 140 -24.02 -25.05 45.99
C SER A 140 -25.46 -25.61 45.86
N VAL A 141 -25.98 -25.69 44.65
CA VAL A 141 -27.33 -26.24 44.39
C VAL A 141 -27.34 -27.76 44.59
N LEU A 142 -26.27 -28.45 44.20
CA LEU A 142 -26.11 -29.90 44.35
C LEU A 142 -25.78 -30.33 45.79
N ALA A 143 -25.22 -29.46 46.64
CA ALA A 143 -24.90 -29.80 48.03
C ALA A 143 -26.14 -30.24 48.83
N SER A 144 -27.31 -29.67 48.51
CA SER A 144 -28.60 -30.07 49.09
C SER A 144 -29.29 -31.20 48.32
N ARG A 145 -28.70 -31.69 47.23
CA ARG A 145 -29.25 -32.67 46.27
C ARG A 145 -28.16 -33.56 45.65
N PRO A 146 -27.38 -34.30 46.44
CA PRO A 146 -26.15 -34.96 45.97
C PRO A 146 -26.36 -36.06 44.92
N ASN A 147 -27.58 -36.62 44.82
CA ASN A 147 -27.93 -37.68 43.87
C ASN A 147 -28.78 -37.17 42.69
N ALA A 148 -28.98 -35.87 42.54
CA ALA A 148 -29.76 -35.33 41.43
C ALA A 148 -28.99 -35.49 40.12
N LYS A 149 -29.64 -36.04 39.09
CA LYS A 149 -29.14 -35.95 37.72
C LYS A 149 -29.14 -34.48 37.30
N TYR A 150 -28.08 -34.01 36.64
CA TYR A 150 -28.05 -32.65 36.14
C TYR A 150 -27.39 -32.53 34.77
N SER A 151 -27.74 -31.45 34.07
CA SER A 151 -27.20 -31.07 32.77
C SER A 151 -27.06 -29.54 32.67
N CYS A 152 -26.33 -29.08 31.66
CA CYS A 152 -26.01 -27.66 31.48
C CYS A 152 -26.50 -27.12 30.13
N THR A 153 -26.83 -25.83 30.08
CA THR A 153 -27.23 -25.14 28.85
C THR A 153 -26.85 -23.67 28.86
N GLY A 154 -26.79 -23.03 27.69
CA GLY A 154 -26.50 -21.61 27.57
C GLY A 154 -26.30 -21.17 26.12
N HIS A 155 -26.42 -19.86 25.91
CA HIS A 155 -26.19 -19.19 24.63
C HIS A 155 -24.88 -18.37 24.69
N SER A 156 -24.16 -18.28 23.57
CA SER A 156 -22.93 -17.47 23.46
C SER A 156 -21.92 -17.83 24.57
N LEU A 157 -21.41 -16.85 25.34
CA LEU A 157 -20.56 -17.09 26.52
C LEU A 157 -21.16 -18.10 27.52
N GLY A 158 -22.48 -18.08 27.72
CA GLY A 158 -23.17 -19.03 28.58
C GLY A 158 -23.06 -20.47 28.08
N GLY A 159 -23.04 -20.65 26.76
CA GLY A 159 -22.78 -21.96 26.16
C GLY A 159 -21.33 -22.42 26.33
N ALA A 160 -20.37 -21.49 26.32
CA ALA A 160 -18.98 -21.79 26.66
C ALA A 160 -18.83 -22.26 28.13
N LEU A 161 -19.53 -21.62 29.07
CA LEU A 161 -19.59 -22.05 30.48
C LEU A 161 -20.23 -23.44 30.63
N ALA A 162 -21.29 -23.74 29.88
CA ALA A 162 -21.93 -25.05 29.89
C ALA A 162 -21.00 -26.15 29.35
N GLN A 163 -20.27 -25.89 28.27
CA GLN A 163 -19.23 -26.79 27.75
C GLN A 163 -18.13 -27.05 28.78
N TYR A 164 -17.70 -26.01 29.50
CA TYR A 164 -16.73 -26.14 30.57
C TYR A 164 -17.22 -27.04 31.71
N MET A 165 -18.48 -26.90 32.14
CA MET A 165 -19.06 -27.78 33.16
C MET A 165 -19.12 -29.24 32.70
N THR A 166 -19.39 -29.48 31.42
CA THR A 166 -19.33 -30.83 30.82
C THR A 166 -17.92 -31.41 30.88
N TYR A 167 -16.89 -30.62 30.56
CA TYR A 167 -15.50 -31.02 30.74
C TYR A 167 -15.18 -31.33 32.21
N LYS A 168 -15.58 -30.45 33.13
CA LYS A 168 -15.21 -30.53 34.54
C LYS A 168 -15.88 -31.68 35.30
N THR A 169 -17.15 -31.95 34.98
CA THR A 169 -18.00 -32.85 35.77
C THR A 169 -18.49 -34.06 35.00
N GLY A 170 -18.36 -34.06 33.67
CA GLY A 170 -18.89 -35.10 32.80
C GLY A 170 -20.40 -35.05 32.59
N CYS A 171 -21.09 -33.99 33.04
CA CYS A 171 -22.52 -33.77 32.79
C CYS A 171 -22.81 -33.59 31.28
N GLU A 172 -24.07 -33.74 30.88
CA GLU A 172 -24.48 -33.42 29.50
C GLU A 172 -24.67 -31.92 29.32
N SER A 173 -24.37 -31.37 28.13
CA SER A 173 -24.74 -30.00 27.77
C SER A 173 -25.36 -29.84 26.38
N THR A 174 -26.30 -28.92 26.27
CA THR A 174 -26.85 -28.45 24.97
C THR A 174 -26.70 -26.95 24.89
N THR A 175 -25.99 -26.46 23.87
CA THR A 175 -25.53 -25.07 23.80
C THR A 175 -25.88 -24.43 22.46
N PHE A 176 -25.97 -23.10 22.42
CA PHE A 176 -26.46 -22.35 21.26
C PHE A 176 -25.52 -21.21 20.90
N ASN A 177 -25.05 -21.16 19.65
CA ASN A 177 -24.09 -20.17 19.17
C ASN A 177 -22.89 -20.00 20.12
N ALA A 178 -22.46 -21.12 20.74
CA ALA A 178 -21.41 -21.09 21.74
C ALA A 178 -20.04 -21.22 21.06
N PRO A 179 -19.02 -20.46 21.48
CA PRO A 179 -17.66 -20.68 21.01
C PRO A 179 -17.06 -21.98 21.59
N GLY A 180 -16.07 -22.56 20.92
CA GLY A 180 -15.26 -23.65 21.48
C GLY A 180 -14.34 -23.15 22.61
N VAL A 181 -14.16 -23.95 23.67
CA VAL A 181 -13.43 -23.55 24.89
C VAL A 181 -12.23 -24.41 25.21
N GLY A 182 -11.90 -25.40 24.39
CA GLY A 182 -10.89 -26.40 24.69
C GLY A 182 -9.47 -25.85 24.74
N ASP A 183 -9.14 -24.92 23.83
CA ASP A 183 -7.83 -24.26 23.85
C ASP A 183 -7.67 -23.36 25.07
N LEU A 184 -8.73 -22.64 25.45
CA LEU A 184 -8.77 -21.89 26.70
C LEU A 184 -8.52 -22.81 27.91
N ILE A 185 -9.20 -23.95 28.00
CA ILE A 185 -9.04 -24.91 29.09
C ILE A 185 -7.60 -25.46 29.10
N LYS A 186 -7.07 -25.85 27.94
CA LYS A 186 -5.70 -26.35 27.80
C LYS A 186 -4.68 -25.30 28.23
N SER A 187 -4.88 -24.05 27.82
CA SER A 187 -4.04 -22.92 28.22
C SER A 187 -4.12 -22.65 29.73
N ALA A 188 -5.33 -22.64 30.30
CA ALA A 188 -5.55 -22.36 31.72
C ALA A 188 -5.03 -23.46 32.66
N THR A 189 -5.12 -24.73 32.23
CA THR A 189 -4.91 -25.90 33.10
C THR A 189 -3.69 -26.75 32.75
N GLY A 190 -3.12 -26.56 31.57
CA GLY A 190 -2.06 -27.42 31.01
C GLY A 190 -2.53 -28.80 30.54
N HIS A 191 -3.81 -29.15 30.73
CA HIS A 191 -4.34 -30.48 30.38
C HIS A 191 -4.97 -30.49 28.99
N SER A 192 -4.49 -31.37 28.12
CA SER A 192 -5.14 -31.65 26.83
C SER A 192 -6.48 -32.35 27.03
N ILE A 193 -7.48 -31.98 26.22
CA ILE A 193 -8.82 -32.57 26.27
C ILE A 193 -8.89 -33.77 25.31
N ASP A 194 -9.39 -34.90 25.81
CA ASP A 194 -9.80 -36.01 24.96
C ASP A 194 -11.19 -35.72 24.37
N TYR A 195 -11.22 -35.09 23.20
CA TYR A 195 -12.47 -34.71 22.53
C TYR A 195 -13.37 -35.90 22.21
N ASN A 196 -12.82 -37.11 22.03
CA ASN A 196 -13.63 -38.31 21.77
C ASN A 196 -14.47 -38.72 22.98
N LEU A 197 -14.00 -38.47 24.20
CA LEU A 197 -14.74 -38.75 25.44
C LEU A 197 -15.99 -37.86 25.58
N TYR A 198 -15.93 -36.64 25.03
CA TYR A 198 -16.99 -35.63 25.18
C TYR A 198 -17.89 -35.49 23.96
N LYS A 199 -17.57 -36.14 22.83
CA LYS A 199 -18.27 -35.99 21.54
C LYS A 199 -19.80 -36.15 21.64
N ASP A 200 -20.27 -37.07 22.48
CA ASP A 200 -21.68 -37.39 22.70
C ASP A 200 -22.25 -36.77 23.99
N LYS A 201 -21.44 -36.03 24.74
CA LYS A 201 -21.83 -35.39 26.02
C LYS A 201 -22.26 -33.93 25.84
N SER A 202 -21.82 -33.28 24.78
CA SER A 202 -22.16 -31.89 24.51
C SER A 202 -22.47 -31.68 23.04
N THR A 203 -23.56 -30.98 22.74
CA THR A 203 -23.91 -30.57 21.38
C THR A 203 -24.16 -29.07 21.34
N ASN A 204 -23.38 -28.35 20.55
CA ASN A 204 -23.62 -26.96 20.18
C ASN A 204 -24.48 -26.90 18.91
N TYR A 205 -25.45 -26.03 18.88
CA TYR A 205 -26.18 -25.66 17.67
C TYR A 205 -25.69 -24.27 17.27
N ALA A 206 -25.11 -24.11 16.08
CA ALA A 206 -24.57 -22.85 15.60
C ALA A 206 -25.23 -22.46 14.28
N ASN A 207 -25.65 -21.21 14.13
CA ASN A 207 -26.05 -20.68 12.82
C ASN A 207 -24.83 -20.70 11.87
N GLU A 208 -25.00 -21.13 10.62
CA GLU A 208 -23.90 -21.24 9.65
C GLU A 208 -23.16 -19.91 9.41
N SER A 209 -23.83 -18.78 9.64
CA SER A 209 -23.23 -17.45 9.46
C SER A 209 -22.82 -16.80 10.78
N ASP A 210 -23.00 -17.48 11.91
CA ASP A 210 -22.62 -16.95 13.21
C ASP A 210 -21.13 -17.14 13.48
N LEU A 211 -20.41 -16.03 13.57
CA LEU A 211 -18.96 -16.01 13.77
C LEU A 211 -18.57 -16.59 15.13
N ILE A 212 -19.32 -16.28 16.18
CA ILE A 212 -18.98 -16.66 17.56
C ILE A 212 -19.26 -18.15 17.77
N GLY A 213 -20.42 -18.64 17.33
CA GLY A 213 -20.84 -20.01 17.46
C GLY A 213 -20.03 -21.00 16.65
N ASN A 214 -19.37 -20.55 15.58
CA ASN A 214 -18.46 -21.38 14.79
C ASN A 214 -16.98 -21.19 15.15
N ALA A 215 -16.64 -20.28 16.07
CA ALA A 215 -15.27 -20.08 16.51
C ALA A 215 -14.73 -21.29 17.32
N TRP A 216 -13.44 -21.58 17.12
CA TRP A 216 -12.70 -22.67 17.77
C TRP A 216 -13.39 -24.03 17.72
N ASN A 217 -14.01 -24.37 16.58
CA ASN A 217 -14.77 -25.61 16.46
C ASN A 217 -13.91 -26.87 16.65
N ASP A 218 -12.64 -26.83 16.22
CA ASP A 218 -11.67 -27.92 16.41
C ASP A 218 -11.26 -28.13 17.88
N ALA A 219 -11.45 -27.10 18.72
CA ALA A 219 -11.18 -27.14 20.15
C ALA A 219 -12.47 -27.17 20.97
N ARG A 220 -13.58 -27.69 20.44
CA ARG A 220 -14.88 -27.71 21.13
C ARG A 220 -15.01 -28.90 22.07
N VAL A 221 -15.53 -28.67 23.28
CA VAL A 221 -15.93 -29.78 24.17
C VAL A 221 -17.31 -30.29 23.71
N GLY A 222 -17.29 -31.34 22.89
CA GLY A 222 -18.48 -31.93 22.27
C GLY A 222 -18.50 -31.78 20.76
N THR A 223 -19.69 -31.85 20.18
CA THR A 223 -19.92 -31.71 18.74
C THR A 223 -20.69 -30.42 18.43
N SER A 224 -20.65 -29.98 17.17
CA SER A 224 -21.46 -28.86 16.68
C SER A 224 -22.39 -29.34 15.57
N LYS A 225 -23.62 -28.84 15.57
CA LYS A 225 -24.59 -28.98 14.48
C LYS A 225 -24.82 -27.60 13.88
N THR A 226 -24.69 -27.51 12.56
CA THR A 226 -24.89 -26.27 11.82
C THR A 226 -26.38 -26.07 11.54
N ILE A 227 -26.89 -24.87 11.78
CA ILE A 227 -28.23 -24.42 11.45
C ILE A 227 -28.12 -23.56 10.20
N ARG A 228 -28.75 -23.99 9.10
CA ARG A 228 -28.72 -23.23 7.85
C ARG A 228 -29.57 -21.97 7.97
N SER A 229 -28.97 -20.83 7.64
CA SER A 229 -29.59 -19.51 7.63
C SER A 229 -30.39 -19.28 6.34
N ARG A 230 -31.06 -18.12 6.24
CA ARG A 230 -31.80 -17.71 5.03
C ARG A 230 -30.91 -17.10 3.93
N PHE A 231 -29.56 -17.07 4.05
CA PHE A 231 -28.66 -16.29 3.17
C PHE A 231 -27.61 -17.12 2.37
N ASN A 232 -27.26 -16.66 1.16
CA ASN A 232 -26.85 -17.42 -0.03
C ASN A 232 -25.32 -17.72 -0.22
N SER A 233 -24.98 -18.68 -1.09
CA SER A 233 -23.64 -19.31 -1.31
C SER A 233 -22.58 -18.49 -2.06
N THR A 234 -22.76 -17.18 -2.28
CA THR A 234 -21.85 -16.33 -3.07
C THR A 234 -20.69 -15.72 -2.27
N MET A 235 -20.59 -15.96 -0.95
CA MET A 235 -19.60 -15.29 -0.09
C MET A 235 -18.15 -15.81 -0.22
N VAL A 236 -17.93 -17.02 -0.75
CA VAL A 236 -16.59 -17.64 -0.78
C VAL A 236 -15.69 -16.95 -1.82
N GLU A 237 -16.23 -16.62 -2.99
CA GLU A 237 -15.49 -15.92 -4.06
C GLU A 237 -15.15 -14.48 -3.65
N ASP A 238 -16.09 -13.81 -2.99
CA ASP A 238 -15.89 -12.46 -2.46
C ASP A 238 -14.84 -12.45 -1.33
N ALA A 239 -14.84 -13.44 -0.45
CA ALA A 239 -13.83 -13.56 0.61
C ALA A 239 -12.41 -13.76 0.05
N ILE A 240 -12.25 -14.57 -1.00
CA ILE A 240 -10.96 -14.79 -1.67
C ILE A 240 -10.45 -13.51 -2.34
N ALA A 241 -11.33 -12.75 -2.99
CA ALA A 241 -10.98 -11.48 -3.60
C ALA A 241 -10.54 -10.43 -2.56
N ILE A 242 -11.26 -10.34 -1.44
CA ILE A 242 -10.92 -9.45 -0.31
C ILE A 242 -9.57 -9.85 0.31
N TYR A 243 -9.32 -11.15 0.50
CA TYR A 243 -8.05 -11.67 1.04
C TYR A 243 -6.86 -11.35 0.14
N LYS A 244 -7.00 -11.54 -1.17
CA LYS A 244 -5.93 -11.22 -2.14
C LYS A 244 -5.56 -9.74 -2.09
N MET A 245 -6.56 -8.86 -2.05
CA MET A 245 -6.35 -7.43 -1.86
C MET A 245 -5.68 -7.13 -0.52
N GLN A 246 -6.17 -7.69 0.60
CA GLN A 246 -5.58 -7.47 1.93
C GLN A 246 -4.11 -7.91 2.00
N THR A 247 -3.80 -9.09 1.46
CA THR A 247 -2.45 -9.64 1.40
C THR A 247 -1.51 -8.69 0.66
N MET A 248 -1.97 -8.15 -0.48
CA MET A 248 -1.23 -7.15 -1.23
C MET A 248 -1.04 -5.82 -0.50
N LEU A 249 -2.08 -5.31 0.17
CA LEU A 249 -2.02 -4.05 0.92
C LEU A 249 -1.15 -4.18 2.19
N THR A 250 -1.04 -5.38 2.76
CA THR A 250 -0.33 -5.65 4.02
C THR A 250 1.13 -6.06 3.80
N LEU A 251 1.43 -6.82 2.74
CA LEU A 251 2.80 -7.28 2.41
C LEU A 251 3.50 -6.38 1.38
N GLY A 252 2.93 -5.22 1.05
CA GLY A 252 3.34 -4.30 -0.01
C GLY A 252 4.62 -3.49 0.24
N GLY A 253 5.66 -4.10 0.81
CA GLY A 253 7.03 -3.57 0.75
C GLY A 253 7.90 -4.42 -0.18
N PRO A 254 7.97 -5.75 0.03
CA PRO A 254 8.89 -6.61 -0.72
C PRO A 254 8.29 -7.32 -1.96
N LEU A 255 6.97 -7.50 -2.06
CA LEU A 255 6.32 -8.32 -3.10
C LEU A 255 5.79 -7.53 -4.32
N LEU A 256 5.71 -6.20 -4.22
CA LEU A 256 5.12 -5.32 -5.23
C LEU A 256 5.91 -5.16 -6.55
N PRO A 257 7.26 -5.25 -6.57
CA PRO A 257 8.01 -5.22 -7.82
C PRO A 257 7.75 -6.45 -8.72
N VAL A 258 7.32 -7.58 -8.14
CA VAL A 258 7.28 -8.89 -8.80
C VAL A 258 5.99 -9.13 -9.60
N LEU A 259 4.87 -8.52 -9.22
CA LEU A 259 3.54 -8.82 -9.80
C LEU A 259 3.15 -7.95 -11.01
N GLY A 260 3.89 -6.86 -11.28
CA GLY A 260 3.55 -5.89 -12.33
C GLY A 260 2.32 -5.03 -12.01
N GLY A 261 2.29 -3.79 -12.51
CA GLY A 261 1.28 -2.79 -12.14
C GLY A 261 -0.17 -3.16 -12.49
N LYS A 262 -0.40 -3.84 -13.63
CA LYS A 262 -1.75 -4.20 -14.11
C LYS A 262 -2.40 -5.34 -13.31
N LEU A 263 -1.64 -6.36 -12.91
CA LEU A 263 -2.15 -7.49 -12.13
C LEU A 263 -2.44 -7.08 -10.69
N THR A 264 -1.57 -6.23 -10.14
CA THR A 264 -1.76 -5.58 -8.84
C THR A 264 -3.08 -4.81 -8.80
N LEU A 265 -3.33 -3.98 -9.82
CA LEU A 265 -4.56 -3.20 -9.91
C LEU A 265 -5.83 -4.07 -10.04
N SER A 266 -5.78 -5.16 -10.80
CA SER A 266 -6.95 -6.04 -10.98
C SER A 266 -7.34 -6.77 -9.69
N ILE A 267 -6.35 -7.18 -8.88
CA ILE A 267 -6.58 -7.83 -7.58
C ILE A 267 -7.22 -6.85 -6.59
N ILE A 268 -6.80 -5.59 -6.59
CA ILE A 268 -7.37 -4.54 -5.71
C ILE A 268 -8.80 -4.21 -6.15
N ILE A 269 -9.04 -4.02 -7.45
CA ILE A 269 -10.37 -3.74 -7.99
C ILE A 269 -11.34 -4.88 -7.65
N GLU A 270 -10.91 -6.14 -7.84
CA GLU A 270 -11.77 -7.29 -7.53
C GLU A 270 -12.04 -7.41 -6.03
N GLY A 271 -11.05 -7.11 -5.18
CA GLY A 271 -11.25 -7.02 -3.73
C GLY A 271 -12.25 -5.93 -3.32
N ILE A 272 -12.19 -4.74 -3.93
CA ILE A 272 -13.14 -3.64 -3.67
C ILE A 272 -14.55 -4.00 -4.13
N LYS A 273 -14.70 -4.59 -5.32
CA LYS A 273 -16.00 -5.07 -5.81
C LYS A 273 -16.58 -6.14 -4.89
N ALA A 274 -15.75 -7.07 -4.43
CA ALA A 274 -16.14 -8.08 -3.46
C ALA A 274 -16.56 -7.48 -2.11
N MET A 275 -15.88 -6.43 -1.63
CA MET A 275 -16.31 -5.68 -0.44
C MET A 275 -17.68 -5.04 -0.62
N ALA A 276 -17.96 -4.43 -1.78
CA ALA A 276 -19.26 -3.83 -2.06
C ALA A 276 -20.38 -4.88 -2.09
N ARG A 277 -20.11 -6.07 -2.67
CA ARG A 277 -21.03 -7.22 -2.68
C ARG A 277 -21.24 -7.79 -1.28
N ALA A 278 -20.20 -7.85 -0.45
CA ALA A 278 -20.28 -8.27 0.94
C ALA A 278 -21.04 -7.26 1.82
N ALA A 279 -20.80 -5.95 1.65
CA ALA A 279 -21.44 -4.86 2.39
C ALA A 279 -22.96 -4.80 2.18
N LYS A 280 -23.45 -5.24 1.02
CA LYS A 280 -24.88 -5.33 0.72
C LYS A 280 -25.58 -6.52 1.39
N ASN A 281 -24.81 -7.51 1.87
CA ASN A 281 -25.30 -8.82 2.32
C ASN A 281 -24.91 -9.20 3.77
N MET A 282 -24.06 -8.41 4.45
CA MET A 282 -23.57 -8.69 5.80
C MET A 282 -24.00 -7.61 6.81
N VAL A 283 -24.64 -8.02 7.90
CA VAL A 283 -24.76 -7.24 9.14
C VAL A 283 -24.05 -8.04 10.24
N PRO A 284 -22.99 -7.52 10.90
CA PRO A 284 -22.07 -8.30 11.74
C PRO A 284 -22.66 -9.04 12.96
N THR A 285 -23.93 -8.81 13.32
CA THR A 285 -24.60 -9.43 14.47
C THR A 285 -26.01 -9.94 14.17
N ALA A 286 -26.46 -9.91 12.90
CA ALA A 286 -27.85 -10.20 12.59
C ALA A 286 -28.26 -11.67 12.76
N ASN A 287 -27.31 -12.60 12.93
CA ASN A 287 -27.58 -14.05 13.05
C ASN A 287 -27.01 -14.71 14.32
N HIS A 288 -26.57 -13.94 15.32
CA HIS A 288 -26.02 -14.47 16.58
C HIS A 288 -27.09 -14.76 17.65
N GLY A 289 -28.31 -14.23 17.51
CA GLY A 289 -29.40 -14.44 18.45
C GLY A 289 -29.96 -15.85 18.40
N MET A 290 -30.51 -16.34 19.52
CA MET A 290 -31.23 -17.62 19.55
C MET A 290 -32.46 -17.60 18.63
N SER A 291 -33.11 -16.43 18.47
CA SER A 291 -34.23 -16.25 17.53
C SER A 291 -33.83 -16.59 16.09
N ASP A 292 -32.58 -16.33 15.70
CA ASP A 292 -32.09 -16.50 14.33
C ASP A 292 -31.86 -17.96 13.95
N MET A 293 -32.01 -18.86 14.93
CA MET A 293 -31.97 -20.31 14.75
C MET A 293 -33.37 -20.93 14.65
N LEU A 294 -34.40 -20.11 14.81
CA LEU A 294 -35.80 -20.50 14.82
C LEU A 294 -36.55 -19.87 13.65
N THR A 295 -37.56 -20.59 13.22
CA THR A 295 -38.67 -20.04 12.43
C THR A 295 -39.50 -19.08 13.30
N ASP A 296 -40.28 -18.19 12.67
CA ASP A 296 -41.09 -17.19 13.38
C ASP A 296 -42.14 -17.84 14.32
N ASP A 297 -42.56 -19.09 14.05
CA ASP A 297 -43.42 -19.91 14.91
C ASP A 297 -42.65 -20.69 16.00
N GLY A 298 -41.34 -20.48 16.12
CA GLY A 298 -40.51 -20.97 17.21
C GLY A 298 -40.04 -22.42 17.06
N LYS A 299 -40.07 -22.98 15.84
CA LYS A 299 -39.47 -24.29 15.53
C LYS A 299 -38.03 -24.15 15.07
N MET A 300 -37.20 -25.13 15.38
CA MET A 300 -35.80 -25.16 14.97
C MET A 300 -35.68 -25.18 13.44
N MET A 301 -34.80 -24.34 12.88
CA MET A 301 -34.45 -24.39 11.46
C MET A 301 -33.65 -25.67 11.13
N PRO A 302 -33.60 -26.11 9.86
CA PRO A 302 -32.94 -27.37 9.48
C PRO A 302 -31.48 -27.45 9.93
N THR A 303 -31.12 -28.57 10.55
CA THR A 303 -29.75 -28.86 11.01
C THR A 303 -28.98 -29.72 10.00
N THR A 304 -27.69 -29.46 9.81
CA THR A 304 -26.75 -30.36 9.12
C THR A 304 -25.62 -30.81 10.06
N ASN A 305 -25.07 -32.00 9.80
CA ASN A 305 -23.93 -32.55 10.54
C ASN A 305 -22.56 -32.07 10.01
N GLN A 306 -22.55 -31.30 8.91
CA GLN A 306 -21.33 -30.75 8.32
C GLN A 306 -21.47 -29.24 8.18
N PRO A 307 -20.52 -28.45 8.72
CA PRO A 307 -20.36 -27.07 8.26
C PRO A 307 -19.97 -27.11 6.78
N ASP A 308 -20.62 -26.31 5.94
CA ASP A 308 -20.07 -26.04 4.62
C ASP A 308 -18.69 -25.42 4.83
N TYR A 309 -17.64 -25.99 4.23
CA TYR A 309 -16.21 -25.72 4.46
C TYR A 309 -15.77 -24.26 4.16
N GLY A 310 -16.69 -23.31 3.99
CA GLY A 310 -16.45 -21.88 3.76
C GLY A 310 -16.16 -21.04 5.02
N ILE A 311 -16.18 -21.61 6.22
CA ILE A 311 -16.03 -20.86 7.49
C ILE A 311 -14.67 -21.14 8.14
N SER A 312 -13.58 -20.75 7.49
CA SER A 312 -12.22 -20.73 8.09
C SER A 312 -11.53 -19.37 7.99
N TYR A 313 -12.24 -18.31 7.60
CA TYR A 313 -11.61 -17.00 7.34
C TYR A 313 -11.56 -16.05 8.56
N MET A 314 -12.42 -16.24 9.57
CA MET A 314 -12.63 -15.23 10.61
C MET A 314 -11.78 -15.41 11.88
N GLY A 315 -10.93 -16.43 11.93
CA GLY A 315 -9.93 -16.61 12.99
C GLY A 315 -8.75 -15.64 12.92
N TYR A 316 -8.55 -14.94 11.79
CA TYR A 316 -7.37 -14.07 11.58
C TYR A 316 -7.67 -12.56 11.65
N LEU A 317 -8.94 -12.14 11.75
CA LEU A 317 -9.32 -10.71 11.66
C LEU A 317 -9.57 -10.00 13.01
N THR A 318 -9.54 -10.68 14.15
CA THR A 318 -9.94 -10.12 15.45
C THR A 318 -8.84 -9.34 16.20
N ARG A 319 -8.18 -8.39 15.52
CA ARG A 319 -7.33 -7.38 16.21
C ARG A 319 -7.65 -5.92 15.93
N GLY A 320 -8.71 -5.60 15.18
CA GLY A 320 -9.11 -4.21 15.00
C GLY A 320 -10.60 -4.05 14.79
N THR A 321 -11.33 -3.56 15.79
CA THR A 321 -12.58 -2.82 15.62
C THR A 321 -13.08 -2.30 16.96
N LYS A 322 -12.90 -0.99 17.22
CA LYS A 322 -13.61 -0.27 18.30
C LYS A 322 -14.38 0.98 17.83
N ILE A 323 -14.38 1.35 16.54
CA ILE A 323 -15.07 2.58 16.09
C ILE A 323 -15.74 2.35 14.73
N ALA A 324 -16.98 1.85 14.72
CA ALA A 324 -17.86 1.86 13.55
C ALA A 324 -19.31 1.57 13.98
N LEU A 325 -20.01 2.56 14.53
CA LEU A 325 -21.45 2.49 14.80
C LEU A 325 -22.05 3.86 14.53
N GLU A 326 -22.47 4.09 13.28
CA GLU A 326 -23.54 5.00 12.87
C GLU A 326 -23.73 4.87 11.35
N GLY A 327 -24.51 3.85 10.92
CA GLY A 327 -25.10 3.81 9.57
C GLY A 327 -24.25 3.21 8.45
N GLY A 328 -24.15 1.87 8.42
CA GLY A 328 -23.97 1.07 7.19
C GLY A 328 -22.68 1.28 6.38
N ALA A 329 -21.56 0.69 6.81
CA ALA A 329 -20.34 0.59 6.00
C ALA A 329 -19.39 -0.52 6.50
N PHE A 330 -18.56 -1.05 5.57
CA PHE A 330 -17.45 -1.98 5.86
C PHE A 330 -16.15 -1.19 6.14
N VAL A 331 -15.40 -1.63 7.17
CA VAL A 331 -14.14 -1.01 7.60
C VAL A 331 -13.06 -2.08 7.71
N PHE A 332 -11.90 -1.88 7.07
CA PHE A 332 -10.74 -2.77 7.14
C PHE A 332 -9.56 -2.12 7.85
N TYR A 333 -8.76 -2.90 8.56
CA TYR A 333 -7.45 -2.46 9.08
C TYR A 333 -6.33 -2.90 8.12
N VAL A 334 -5.50 -1.94 7.72
CA VAL A 334 -4.20 -2.13 7.08
C VAL A 334 -3.12 -1.70 8.08
N TYR A 335 -1.88 -2.15 7.94
CA TYR A 335 -0.82 -1.78 8.87
C TYR A 335 -0.59 -0.25 8.85
N GLY A 336 -1.14 0.48 9.82
CA GLY A 336 -1.09 1.96 9.89
C GLY A 336 -2.42 2.70 9.61
N GLY A 337 -3.52 2.01 9.25
CA GLY A 337 -4.74 2.68 8.78
C GLY A 337 -6.01 1.85 8.64
N LEU A 338 -7.11 2.53 8.29
CA LEU A 338 -8.47 2.05 8.04
C LEU A 338 -8.84 2.28 6.56
N VAL A 339 -9.55 1.35 5.92
CA VAL A 339 -10.20 1.57 4.60
C VAL A 339 -11.71 1.53 4.78
N TYR A 340 -12.40 2.53 4.26
CA TYR A 340 -13.86 2.69 4.28
C TYR A 340 -14.39 2.62 2.85
N HIS A 341 -15.40 1.78 2.62
CA HIS A 341 -16.17 1.79 1.37
C HIS A 341 -17.59 2.27 1.65
N GLY A 342 -17.95 3.43 1.10
CA GLY A 342 -19.28 4.00 1.25
C GLY A 342 -20.30 3.35 0.32
N ALA A 343 -21.59 3.42 0.69
CA ALA A 343 -22.70 2.94 -0.16
C ALA A 343 -22.83 3.73 -1.49
N ASP A 344 -22.13 4.85 -1.62
CA ASP A 344 -21.98 5.69 -2.81
C ASP A 344 -20.90 5.20 -3.78
N GLY A 345 -20.17 4.12 -3.43
CA GLY A 345 -19.08 3.57 -4.24
C GLY A 345 -17.75 4.32 -4.10
N VAL A 346 -17.66 5.29 -3.17
CA VAL A 346 -16.43 6.03 -2.88
C VAL A 346 -15.64 5.29 -1.82
N CYS A 347 -14.35 5.09 -2.07
CA CYS A 347 -13.44 4.54 -1.08
C CYS A 347 -12.69 5.69 -0.38
N LYS A 348 -12.51 5.58 0.93
CA LYS A 348 -11.79 6.56 1.76
C LYS A 348 -10.85 5.82 2.68
N PHE A 349 -9.65 6.35 2.89
CA PHE A 349 -8.71 5.79 3.85
C PHE A 349 -8.69 6.65 5.11
N PHE A 350 -8.56 6.08 6.31
CA PHE A 350 -8.55 6.82 7.59
C PHE A 350 -7.48 6.32 8.56
N ASN A 351 -6.85 7.18 9.34
CA ASN A 351 -5.77 6.75 10.23
C ASN A 351 -6.37 6.17 11.50
N THR A 352 -5.54 5.62 12.38
CA THR A 352 -6.01 5.11 13.67
C THR A 352 -6.65 6.16 14.59
N ALA A 353 -6.51 7.46 14.26
CA ALA A 353 -7.15 8.59 14.94
C ALA A 353 -8.45 9.06 14.26
N GLY A 354 -8.89 8.44 13.15
CA GLY A 354 -10.13 8.78 12.44
C GLY A 354 -10.01 9.92 11.42
N ASN A 355 -8.81 10.41 11.13
CA ASN A 355 -8.57 11.41 10.08
C ASN A 355 -8.41 10.72 8.73
N ILE A 356 -8.86 11.31 7.61
CA ILE A 356 -8.64 10.71 6.28
C ILE A 356 -7.12 10.57 6.04
N LEU A 357 -6.66 9.35 5.76
CA LEU A 357 -5.29 9.00 5.39
C LEU A 357 -5.02 9.44 3.96
N ALA A 358 -4.73 10.71 3.75
CA ALA A 358 -3.85 11.07 2.66
C ALA A 358 -2.37 10.82 3.04
N ASP A 359 -2.02 11.16 4.29
CA ASP A 359 -0.62 11.31 4.74
C ASP A 359 0.23 10.05 4.64
N ASP A 360 -0.34 8.93 5.06
CA ASP A 360 0.41 7.69 5.22
C ASP A 360 0.42 6.84 3.96
N ILE A 361 -0.52 7.14 3.06
CA ILE A 361 -0.71 6.48 1.78
C ILE A 361 0.29 6.96 0.75
N TRP A 362 0.52 8.27 0.72
CA TRP A 362 1.54 8.88 -0.11
C TRP A 362 2.96 8.48 0.31
N ILE A 363 3.18 8.21 1.60
CA ILE A 363 4.49 7.95 2.18
C ILE A 363 4.80 6.46 2.37
N ARG A 364 3.87 5.62 2.86
CA ARG A 364 4.13 4.21 3.23
C ARG A 364 3.63 3.17 2.23
N TYR A 365 2.64 3.45 1.40
CA TYR A 365 2.03 2.45 0.52
C TYR A 365 2.53 2.60 -0.92
N SER A 366 3.60 1.86 -1.21
CA SER A 366 4.30 1.83 -2.50
C SER A 366 3.39 1.47 -3.70
N PHE A 367 2.21 0.85 -3.48
CA PHE A 367 1.25 0.59 -4.56
C PHE A 367 0.38 1.80 -4.93
N LEU A 368 -0.01 2.68 -3.99
CA LEU A 368 -0.70 3.94 -4.30
C LEU A 368 0.29 4.94 -4.85
N ARG A 369 1.53 4.89 -4.36
CA ARG A 369 2.68 5.46 -5.07
C ARG A 369 2.70 4.94 -6.51
N ASN A 370 2.78 3.63 -6.77
CA ASN A 370 2.78 3.05 -8.13
C ASN A 370 1.53 3.35 -8.99
N LEU A 371 0.36 3.54 -8.38
CA LEU A 371 -0.86 3.98 -9.07
C LEU A 371 -0.72 5.41 -9.62
N PHE A 372 0.13 6.22 -8.98
CA PHE A 372 0.43 7.60 -9.33
C PHE A 372 1.90 7.82 -9.79
N THR A 373 2.77 6.78 -9.81
CA THR A 373 4.21 6.89 -10.08
C THR A 373 4.70 6.15 -11.30
N GLY A 374 4.18 6.53 -12.47
CA GLY A 374 4.97 6.38 -13.69
C GLY A 374 6.31 7.14 -13.67
N ASP A 375 6.56 8.03 -12.70
CA ASP A 375 7.47 9.16 -12.89
C ASP A 375 8.90 9.06 -12.32
N LEU A 376 9.24 8.16 -11.39
CA LEU A 376 10.67 7.94 -11.09
C LEU A 376 11.36 7.31 -12.31
N GLN A 377 10.65 6.45 -13.04
CA GLN A 377 11.10 5.95 -14.33
C GLN A 377 11.22 7.10 -15.33
N GLY A 378 10.25 8.01 -15.42
CA GLY A 378 10.36 9.19 -16.29
C GLY A 378 11.54 10.11 -15.96
N ILE A 379 11.85 10.32 -14.66
CA ILE A 379 13.06 11.05 -14.22
C ILE A 379 14.32 10.29 -14.62
N PHE A 380 14.34 8.97 -14.41
CA PHE A 380 15.45 8.10 -14.78
C PHE A 380 15.66 8.03 -16.29
N ASP A 381 14.59 8.02 -17.09
CA ASP A 381 14.62 8.00 -18.54
C ASP A 381 15.20 9.31 -19.08
N LEU A 382 14.82 10.46 -18.50
CA LEU A 382 15.42 11.76 -18.81
C LEU A 382 16.91 11.77 -18.47
N PHE A 383 17.29 11.26 -17.30
CA PHE A 383 18.69 11.20 -16.86
C PHE A 383 19.51 10.25 -17.74
N SER A 384 18.99 9.06 -18.02
CA SER A 384 19.60 8.02 -18.85
C SER A 384 19.70 8.42 -20.31
N SER A 385 18.75 9.21 -20.83
CA SER A 385 18.86 9.81 -22.17
C SER A 385 20.00 10.85 -22.25
N ALA A 386 20.43 11.40 -21.11
CA ALA A 386 21.52 12.36 -21.02
C ALA A 386 22.89 11.70 -20.76
N THR A 387 22.95 10.48 -20.21
CA THR A 387 24.18 9.81 -19.77
C THR A 387 24.45 8.49 -20.51
N VAL A 388 25.70 8.06 -20.55
CA VAL A 388 26.08 6.67 -20.88
C VAL A 388 26.22 5.92 -19.56
N ALA A 389 25.53 4.79 -19.40
CA ALA A 389 25.49 4.10 -18.12
C ALA A 389 26.86 3.53 -17.71
N ALA A 390 27.33 3.88 -16.50
CA ALA A 390 28.49 3.24 -15.88
C ALA A 390 28.08 1.87 -15.32
N ARG A 391 28.61 0.80 -15.92
CA ARG A 391 28.46 -0.56 -15.39
C ARG A 391 29.70 -0.91 -14.57
N VAL A 392 29.53 -1.78 -13.59
CA VAL A 392 30.56 -2.17 -12.61
C VAL A 392 30.80 -3.66 -12.73
N ASP A 393 32.06 -4.08 -12.65
CA ASP A 393 32.45 -5.47 -12.81
C ASP A 393 32.87 -6.16 -11.51
N PRO A 394 32.53 -7.47 -11.39
CA PRO A 394 33.37 -8.39 -10.66
C PRO A 394 34.00 -9.46 -11.57
N LEU A 395 35.00 -10.16 -11.02
CA LEU A 395 35.53 -11.42 -11.57
C LEU A 395 34.72 -12.63 -11.12
N ILE A 396 34.27 -13.44 -12.08
CA ILE A 396 33.45 -14.64 -11.91
C ILE A 396 34.24 -15.86 -12.40
N LEU A 397 34.23 -16.94 -11.62
CA LEU A 397 34.89 -18.22 -11.89
C LEU A 397 33.84 -19.26 -12.33
N ASP A 398 34.12 -19.93 -13.45
CA ASP A 398 33.36 -21.10 -13.92
C ASP A 398 33.86 -22.35 -13.18
N LEU A 399 33.07 -22.81 -12.20
CA LEU A 399 33.49 -23.90 -11.31
C LEU A 399 33.04 -25.28 -11.80
N ASN A 400 31.89 -25.37 -12.46
CA ASN A 400 31.30 -26.63 -12.94
C ASN A 400 31.76 -27.01 -14.36
N GLY A 401 32.36 -26.08 -15.12
CA GLY A 401 32.87 -26.26 -16.47
C GLY A 401 31.81 -26.23 -17.57
N ASP A 402 30.60 -25.69 -17.32
CA ASP A 402 29.58 -25.49 -18.35
C ASP A 402 29.60 -24.10 -18.99
N GLY A 403 30.55 -23.27 -18.57
CA GLY A 403 30.76 -21.90 -19.04
C GLY A 403 30.11 -20.88 -18.11
N LEU A 404 30.64 -19.66 -18.12
CA LEU A 404 30.18 -18.58 -17.24
C LEU A 404 28.71 -18.20 -17.51
N ALA A 405 27.87 -18.31 -16.48
CA ALA A 405 26.44 -18.04 -16.57
C ALA A 405 26.00 -16.93 -15.59
N THR A 406 25.05 -16.10 -16.05
CA THR A 406 24.46 -15.01 -15.27
C THR A 406 22.94 -15.05 -15.34
N THR A 407 22.26 -14.29 -14.49
CA THR A 407 20.81 -14.04 -14.56
C THR A 407 20.54 -12.72 -15.28
N ASN A 408 19.32 -12.54 -15.79
CA ASN A 408 18.87 -11.19 -16.17
C ASN A 408 18.44 -10.41 -14.91
N LEU A 409 18.29 -9.09 -15.05
CA LEU A 409 17.89 -8.21 -13.95
C LEU A 409 16.43 -8.43 -13.52
N ASP A 410 15.53 -8.71 -14.47
CA ASP A 410 14.11 -8.91 -14.20
C ASP A 410 13.83 -10.13 -13.31
N GLN A 411 14.67 -11.16 -13.41
CA GLN A 411 14.58 -12.42 -12.67
C GLN A 411 15.45 -12.44 -11.39
N SER A 412 16.24 -11.40 -11.14
CA SER A 412 17.11 -11.33 -9.97
C SER A 412 16.40 -10.65 -8.80
N ASP A 413 16.45 -11.25 -7.61
CA ASP A 413 16.00 -10.61 -6.36
C ASP A 413 17.19 -10.21 -5.46
N VAL A 414 18.41 -10.27 -6.00
CA VAL A 414 19.67 -9.99 -5.30
C VAL A 414 19.92 -8.50 -5.19
N TYR A 415 20.32 -8.04 -4.00
CA TYR A 415 20.78 -6.68 -3.73
C TYR A 415 22.21 -6.73 -3.23
N PHE A 416 23.14 -6.07 -3.92
CA PHE A 416 24.54 -5.99 -3.52
C PHE A 416 25.14 -4.62 -3.84
N ASP A 417 25.99 -4.10 -2.96
CA ASP A 417 26.67 -2.80 -3.15
C ASP A 417 27.91 -2.99 -4.02
N LEU A 418 27.70 -3.15 -5.34
CA LEU A 418 28.79 -3.43 -6.27
C LEU A 418 29.78 -2.26 -6.39
N ASP A 419 29.37 -1.01 -6.15
CA ASP A 419 30.22 0.18 -6.33
C ASP A 419 30.72 0.81 -5.03
N SER A 420 30.38 0.19 -3.90
CA SER A 420 30.85 0.52 -2.56
C SER A 420 30.46 1.93 -2.15
N ASN A 421 29.24 2.33 -2.51
CA ASN A 421 28.69 3.64 -2.20
C ASN A 421 27.85 3.65 -0.91
N GLY A 422 27.61 2.48 -0.29
CA GLY A 422 26.75 2.32 0.87
C GLY A 422 25.31 1.92 0.60
N PHE A 423 24.98 1.63 -0.65
CA PHE A 423 23.64 1.31 -1.10
C PHE A 423 23.71 0.06 -1.97
N ALA A 424 23.11 -1.03 -1.48
CA ALA A 424 23.05 -2.27 -2.23
C ALA A 424 21.97 -2.16 -3.31
N GLU A 425 22.34 -2.21 -4.59
CA GLU A 425 21.39 -2.09 -5.70
C GLU A 425 20.90 -3.46 -6.17
N ARG A 426 19.66 -3.51 -6.66
CA ARG A 426 19.14 -4.71 -7.31
C ARG A 426 20.00 -5.00 -8.53
N THR A 427 20.60 -6.19 -8.56
CA THR A 427 21.70 -6.50 -9.47
C THR A 427 21.46 -7.83 -10.16
N ALA A 428 21.70 -7.90 -11.46
CA ALA A 428 21.78 -9.17 -12.19
C ALA A 428 22.92 -10.01 -11.60
N TRP A 429 22.69 -11.30 -11.36
CA TRP A 429 23.60 -12.09 -10.52
C TRP A 429 24.27 -13.23 -11.27
N ILE A 430 25.19 -13.91 -10.59
CA ILE A 430 25.88 -15.10 -11.12
C ILE A 430 25.01 -16.35 -10.95
N ASP A 431 25.27 -17.39 -11.75
CA ASP A 431 24.65 -18.69 -11.50
C ASP A 431 25.16 -19.31 -10.20
N VAL A 432 24.32 -20.11 -9.55
CA VAL A 432 24.62 -20.77 -8.27
C VAL A 432 25.79 -21.76 -8.36
N ASN A 433 26.08 -22.26 -9.56
CA ASN A 433 27.18 -23.20 -9.78
C ASN A 433 28.53 -22.52 -10.04
N ASP A 434 28.53 -21.20 -10.30
CA ASP A 434 29.72 -20.38 -10.46
C ASP A 434 30.10 -19.71 -9.12
N GLY A 435 31.17 -18.91 -9.11
CA GLY A 435 31.56 -18.19 -7.91
C GLY A 435 32.25 -16.85 -8.16
N LEU A 436 32.03 -15.88 -7.27
CA LEU A 436 32.73 -14.60 -7.26
C LEU A 436 34.10 -14.76 -6.61
N LEU A 437 35.14 -14.19 -7.22
CA LEU A 437 36.46 -14.10 -6.58
C LEU A 437 36.49 -12.93 -5.59
N VAL A 438 36.83 -13.21 -4.33
CA VAL A 438 36.72 -12.23 -3.23
C VAL A 438 37.96 -12.18 -2.35
N LEU A 439 38.17 -11.02 -1.72
CA LEU A 439 39.15 -10.79 -0.68
C LEU A 439 38.50 -9.94 0.41
N ASP A 440 38.37 -10.51 1.60
CA ASP A 440 37.98 -9.77 2.81
C ASP A 440 39.10 -8.80 3.17
N ARG A 441 38.88 -7.51 2.87
CA ARG A 441 39.93 -6.47 2.94
C ARG A 441 39.90 -5.72 4.27
N ASP A 442 38.75 -5.67 4.95
CA ASP A 442 38.62 -5.01 6.25
C ASP A 442 38.75 -5.98 7.45
N GLY A 443 38.74 -7.28 7.20
CA GLY A 443 38.96 -8.34 8.16
C GLY A 443 37.74 -8.67 9.01
N ASP A 444 36.53 -8.29 8.59
CA ASP A 444 35.30 -8.53 9.33
C ASP A 444 34.71 -9.95 9.13
N GLY A 445 35.30 -10.72 8.21
CA GLY A 445 34.91 -12.10 7.90
C GLY A 445 33.73 -12.22 6.93
N LYS A 446 33.24 -11.11 6.38
CA LYS A 446 32.15 -11.02 5.41
C LYS A 446 32.63 -10.34 4.14
N ILE A 447 31.82 -10.43 3.10
CA ILE A 447 31.94 -9.72 1.84
C ILE A 447 30.67 -8.89 1.69
N THR A 448 30.81 -7.58 1.79
CA THR A 448 29.67 -6.66 1.95
C THR A 448 29.54 -5.67 0.81
N ASN A 449 30.60 -5.42 0.04
CA ASN A 449 30.61 -4.45 -1.04
C ASN A 449 31.69 -4.75 -2.10
N GLY A 450 31.65 -4.02 -3.21
CA GLY A 450 32.55 -4.17 -4.35
C GLY A 450 34.03 -3.94 -4.07
N GLN A 451 34.42 -3.22 -3.00
CA GLN A 451 35.82 -3.12 -2.61
C GLN A 451 36.38 -4.46 -2.17
N GLU A 452 35.55 -5.44 -1.83
CA GLU A 452 35.95 -6.79 -1.40
C GLU A 452 35.85 -7.80 -2.55
N LEU A 453 35.25 -7.39 -3.67
CA LEU A 453 35.34 -8.09 -4.95
C LEU A 453 36.61 -7.63 -5.70
N PHE A 454 36.90 -8.29 -6.81
CA PHE A 454 37.91 -7.84 -7.78
C PHE A 454 37.23 -7.23 -9.00
N GLY A 455 37.42 -5.93 -9.20
CA GLY A 455 36.79 -5.16 -10.28
C GLY A 455 37.28 -3.71 -10.30
N ASP A 456 36.57 -2.86 -11.05
CA ASP A 456 36.88 -1.42 -11.20
C ASP A 456 36.60 -0.57 -9.93
N GLN A 457 36.05 -1.22 -8.89
CA GLN A 457 35.80 -0.61 -7.58
C GLN A 457 36.89 -0.95 -6.57
N THR A 458 37.79 -1.87 -6.90
CA THR A 458 38.92 -2.22 -6.04
C THR A 458 39.91 -1.05 -5.98
N LEU A 459 40.28 -0.63 -4.77
CA LEU A 459 41.36 0.31 -4.54
C LEU A 459 42.72 -0.39 -4.63
N LEU A 460 43.58 0.14 -5.50
CA LEU A 460 44.96 -0.28 -5.61
C LEU A 460 45.80 0.28 -4.45
N SER A 461 46.99 -0.28 -4.23
CA SER A 461 47.93 0.14 -3.18
C SER A 461 48.32 1.63 -3.23
N ASN A 462 48.22 2.26 -4.41
CA ASN A 462 48.49 3.68 -4.64
C ASN A 462 47.28 4.60 -4.33
N GLY A 463 46.14 4.05 -3.92
CA GLY A 463 44.90 4.78 -3.61
C GLY A 463 44.02 5.10 -4.83
N THR A 464 44.40 4.68 -6.04
CA THR A 464 43.55 4.80 -7.24
C THR A 464 42.69 3.56 -7.43
N ARG A 465 41.50 3.72 -8.04
CA ARG A 465 40.66 2.58 -8.41
C ARG A 465 41.26 1.84 -9.60
N ALA A 466 41.19 0.51 -9.57
CA ALA A 466 41.62 -0.32 -10.69
C ALA A 466 40.76 -0.05 -11.93
N THR A 467 41.34 -0.25 -13.11
CA THR A 467 40.61 -0.17 -14.38
C THR A 467 39.98 -1.51 -14.78
N SER A 468 40.39 -2.61 -14.12
CA SER A 468 39.91 -3.97 -14.30
C SER A 468 40.19 -4.82 -13.05
N GLY A 469 39.37 -5.84 -12.79
CA GLY A 469 39.62 -6.83 -11.74
C GLY A 469 40.92 -7.63 -11.94
N PHE A 470 41.37 -7.85 -13.18
CA PHE A 470 42.66 -8.49 -13.46
C PHE A 470 43.85 -7.58 -13.14
N GLU A 471 43.69 -6.26 -13.26
CA GLU A 471 44.69 -5.31 -12.80
C GLU A 471 44.78 -5.32 -11.27
N ALA A 472 43.62 -5.33 -10.59
CA ALA A 472 43.55 -5.43 -9.15
C ALA A 472 44.20 -6.71 -8.59
N LEU A 473 44.03 -7.86 -9.26
CA LEU A 473 44.71 -9.10 -8.88
C LEU A 473 46.24 -9.03 -9.04
N ARG A 474 46.72 -8.32 -10.06
CA ARG A 474 48.14 -8.27 -10.41
C ARG A 474 49.02 -7.61 -9.36
N GLU A 475 48.46 -6.78 -8.49
CA GLU A 475 49.20 -6.22 -7.36
C GLU A 475 49.70 -7.28 -6.38
N PHE A 476 49.12 -8.47 -6.40
CA PHE A 476 49.44 -9.56 -5.49
C PHE A 476 50.31 -10.67 -6.08
N ASP A 477 50.84 -10.48 -7.31
CA ASP A 477 51.83 -11.36 -7.94
C ASP A 477 53.22 -11.04 -7.36
N ASP A 478 53.55 -11.69 -6.24
CA ASP A 478 54.74 -11.41 -5.46
C ASP A 478 56.01 -11.80 -6.24
N ASN A 479 55.94 -12.90 -6.99
CA ASN A 479 57.08 -13.47 -7.71
C ASN A 479 57.16 -13.01 -9.19
N LYS A 480 56.12 -12.31 -9.68
CA LYS A 480 55.99 -11.74 -11.04
C LYS A 480 55.99 -12.79 -12.14
N ASP A 481 55.43 -13.96 -11.88
CA ASP A 481 55.36 -15.04 -12.87
C ASP A 481 54.06 -15.04 -13.69
N GLY A 482 53.17 -14.07 -13.44
CA GLY A 482 51.96 -13.82 -14.24
C GLY A 482 50.75 -14.65 -13.81
N LYS A 483 50.79 -15.27 -12.64
CA LYS A 483 49.67 -16.01 -12.03
C LYS A 483 49.65 -15.75 -10.52
N ILE A 484 48.50 -15.99 -9.92
CA ILE A 484 48.37 -16.07 -8.46
C ILE A 484 48.31 -17.54 -8.06
N ASP A 485 49.34 -18.03 -7.36
CA ASP A 485 49.42 -19.40 -6.87
C ASP A 485 50.00 -19.49 -5.44
N ALA A 486 50.30 -20.69 -4.95
CA ALA A 486 50.83 -20.90 -3.60
C ALA A 486 52.18 -20.21 -3.31
N SER A 487 52.82 -19.64 -4.33
CA SER A 487 54.03 -18.80 -4.21
C SER A 487 53.71 -17.36 -3.78
N ASP A 488 52.44 -16.94 -3.86
CA ASP A 488 51.97 -15.59 -3.53
C ASP A 488 51.26 -15.59 -2.18
N ILE A 489 51.56 -14.59 -1.34
CA ILE A 489 50.99 -14.52 0.02
C ILE A 489 49.46 -14.36 -0.01
N VAL A 490 48.93 -13.71 -1.05
CA VAL A 490 47.48 -13.49 -1.19
C VAL A 490 46.70 -14.78 -1.42
N TYR A 491 47.33 -15.82 -1.99
CA TYR A 491 46.62 -17.02 -2.44
C TYR A 491 45.86 -17.71 -1.30
N LEU A 492 46.44 -17.72 -0.09
CA LEU A 492 45.79 -18.29 1.10
C LEU A 492 44.68 -17.42 1.69
N LYS A 493 44.58 -16.16 1.26
CA LYS A 493 43.56 -15.20 1.71
C LYS A 493 42.39 -15.08 0.74
N LEU A 494 42.62 -15.34 -0.55
CA LEU A 494 41.58 -15.35 -1.56
C LEU A 494 40.54 -16.43 -1.26
N LYS A 495 39.28 -16.06 -1.47
CA LYS A 495 38.15 -16.98 -1.36
C LYS A 495 37.30 -16.92 -2.62
N VAL A 496 36.44 -17.92 -2.77
CA VAL A 496 35.38 -17.97 -3.76
C VAL A 496 34.06 -17.93 -3.01
N TRP A 497 33.22 -16.96 -3.37
CA TRP A 497 31.85 -16.87 -2.87
C TRP A 497 30.90 -17.52 -3.87
N GLN A 498 30.30 -18.64 -3.47
CA GLN A 498 29.19 -19.27 -4.19
C GLN A 498 27.89 -18.94 -3.47
N ASP A 499 27.12 -17.99 -4.00
CA ASP A 499 25.84 -17.59 -3.43
C ASP A 499 24.76 -18.65 -3.73
N LEU A 500 24.56 -19.57 -2.78
CA LEU A 500 23.76 -20.77 -2.96
C LEU A 500 22.26 -20.48 -2.90
N ASN A 501 21.88 -19.48 -2.11
CA ASN A 501 20.49 -19.11 -1.90
C ASN A 501 20.07 -17.89 -2.74
N ARG A 502 21.01 -17.21 -3.40
CA ARG A 502 20.83 -16.00 -4.20
C ARG A 502 20.20 -14.86 -3.41
N ASP A 503 20.70 -14.64 -2.19
CA ASP A 503 20.27 -13.53 -1.35
C ASP A 503 21.23 -12.33 -1.37
N GLY A 504 22.41 -12.47 -2.00
CA GLY A 504 23.42 -11.41 -2.07
C GLY A 504 24.12 -11.13 -0.76
N VAL A 505 23.99 -11.98 0.26
CA VAL A 505 24.61 -11.81 1.57
C VAL A 505 25.62 -12.93 1.75
N SER A 506 26.89 -12.61 1.94
CA SER A 506 27.89 -13.64 2.21
C SER A 506 27.68 -14.31 3.57
N GLN A 507 27.49 -15.64 3.57
CA GLN A 507 27.51 -16.46 4.79
C GLN A 507 28.70 -17.43 4.80
N ALA A 508 29.05 -17.93 5.99
CA ALA A 508 30.27 -18.71 6.18
C ALA A 508 30.27 -20.02 5.38
N GLU A 509 29.11 -20.62 5.19
CA GLU A 509 28.91 -21.84 4.40
C GLU A 509 29.14 -21.67 2.89
N GLU A 510 28.96 -20.44 2.39
CA GLU A 510 29.11 -20.05 0.97
C GLU A 510 30.54 -19.64 0.61
N MET A 511 31.36 -19.37 1.62
CA MET A 511 32.77 -19.00 1.46
C MET A 511 33.65 -20.25 1.33
N LYS A 512 34.31 -20.42 0.18
CA LYS A 512 35.27 -21.50 -0.06
C LYS A 512 36.68 -20.96 -0.26
N SER A 513 37.72 -21.69 0.16
CA SER A 513 39.08 -21.37 -0.27
C SER A 513 39.27 -21.78 -1.74
N LEU A 514 40.26 -21.19 -2.43
CA LEU A 514 40.63 -21.60 -3.79
C LEU A 514 40.91 -23.11 -3.88
N ALA A 515 41.57 -23.68 -2.86
CA ALA A 515 41.88 -25.10 -2.81
C ALA A 515 40.62 -25.98 -2.63
N ASP A 516 39.62 -25.52 -1.87
CA ASP A 516 38.38 -26.28 -1.64
C ASP A 516 37.55 -26.43 -2.92
N VAL A 517 37.62 -25.45 -3.83
CA VAL A 517 36.97 -25.50 -5.15
C VAL A 517 37.90 -26.02 -6.26
N GLY A 518 39.08 -26.57 -5.89
CA GLY A 518 39.99 -27.21 -6.83
C GLY A 518 40.76 -26.25 -7.73
N ILE A 519 40.90 -24.98 -7.37
CA ILE A 519 41.74 -24.01 -8.08
C ILE A 519 43.17 -24.09 -7.54
N LYS A 520 44.14 -24.25 -8.45
CA LYS A 520 45.58 -24.32 -8.15
C LYS A 520 46.31 -23.01 -8.43
N ALA A 521 45.91 -22.30 -9.49
CA ALA A 521 46.49 -21.02 -9.88
C ALA A 521 45.48 -20.20 -10.70
N ILE A 522 45.51 -18.87 -10.62
CA ILE A 522 44.72 -17.98 -11.48
C ILE A 522 45.66 -17.23 -12.42
N ASN A 523 45.46 -17.29 -13.73
CA ASN A 523 46.31 -16.59 -14.69
C ASN A 523 45.91 -15.10 -14.78
N LEU A 524 46.88 -14.20 -14.81
CA LEU A 524 46.65 -12.74 -14.80
C LEU A 524 46.52 -12.14 -16.20
N ASN A 525 46.66 -12.96 -17.25
CA ASN A 525 46.42 -12.56 -18.62
C ASN A 525 44.95 -12.77 -18.99
N SER A 526 44.35 -11.76 -19.62
CA SER A 526 42.96 -11.80 -20.08
C SER A 526 42.86 -11.25 -21.51
N THR A 527 41.77 -11.59 -22.19
CA THR A 527 41.42 -11.09 -23.52
C THR A 527 40.17 -10.24 -23.43
N VAL A 528 40.21 -9.04 -24.00
CA VAL A 528 39.02 -8.17 -24.09
C VAL A 528 38.03 -8.77 -25.08
N THR A 529 36.80 -9.01 -24.64
CA THR A 529 35.72 -9.56 -25.46
C THR A 529 34.65 -8.51 -25.73
N GLY A 530 34.13 -7.87 -24.67
CA GLY A 530 33.08 -6.85 -24.76
C GLY A 530 31.74 -7.38 -25.28
N ALA A 531 31.51 -8.70 -25.16
CA ALA A 531 30.34 -9.37 -25.71
C ALA A 531 29.19 -9.37 -24.70
N ALA A 532 27.98 -9.02 -25.15
CA ALA A 532 26.78 -9.22 -24.36
C ALA A 532 26.41 -10.71 -24.31
N ASP A 533 26.06 -11.21 -23.12
CA ASP A 533 25.51 -12.55 -22.96
C ASP A 533 24.00 -12.57 -23.25
N ALA A 534 23.40 -13.77 -23.18
CA ALA A 534 21.97 -13.96 -23.46
C ALA A 534 21.05 -13.19 -22.49
N MET A 535 21.57 -12.80 -21.32
CA MET A 535 20.83 -12.12 -20.25
C MET A 535 21.03 -10.60 -20.26
N GLY A 536 21.84 -10.07 -21.21
CA GLY A 536 22.08 -8.65 -21.40
C GLY A 536 23.23 -8.07 -20.56
N ASN A 537 23.95 -8.90 -19.82
CA ASN A 537 25.18 -8.51 -19.12
C ASN A 537 26.36 -8.54 -20.11
N ILE A 538 27.44 -7.82 -19.83
CA ILE A 538 28.59 -7.75 -20.76
C ILE A 538 29.78 -8.47 -20.15
N GLN A 539 30.24 -9.54 -20.77
CA GLN A 539 31.56 -10.09 -20.49
C GLN A 539 32.59 -9.14 -21.10
N ARG A 540 33.31 -8.41 -20.25
CA ARG A 540 34.29 -7.40 -20.65
C ARG A 540 35.61 -8.06 -21.04
N CYS A 541 36.11 -8.95 -20.18
CA CYS A 541 37.34 -9.70 -20.38
C CYS A 541 37.16 -11.17 -20.02
N LEU A 542 37.93 -12.04 -20.68
CA LEU A 542 37.99 -13.48 -20.39
C LEU A 542 39.45 -13.90 -20.14
N GLY A 543 39.69 -14.54 -19.00
CA GLY A 543 40.96 -15.15 -18.60
C GLY A 543 40.77 -16.64 -18.28
N SER A 544 41.77 -17.23 -17.60
CA SER A 544 41.72 -18.63 -17.19
C SER A 544 42.33 -18.86 -15.81
N PHE A 545 41.98 -19.99 -15.21
CA PHE A 545 42.61 -20.52 -14.01
C PHE A 545 42.98 -22.00 -14.22
N VAL A 546 43.95 -22.50 -13.47
CA VAL A 546 44.41 -23.90 -13.53
C VAL A 546 43.80 -24.68 -12.38
N LYS A 547 43.15 -25.80 -12.69
CA LYS A 547 42.57 -26.72 -11.71
C LYS A 547 43.64 -27.62 -11.08
N THR A 548 43.33 -28.24 -9.94
CA THR A 548 44.25 -29.16 -9.25
C THR A 548 44.60 -30.40 -10.06
N ASP A 549 43.74 -30.80 -11.00
CA ASP A 549 43.99 -31.90 -11.95
C ASP A 549 44.84 -31.48 -13.16
N GLY A 550 45.18 -30.19 -13.28
CA GLY A 550 45.98 -29.61 -14.35
C GLY A 550 45.19 -29.17 -15.59
N SER A 551 43.86 -29.30 -15.60
CA SER A 551 43.00 -28.71 -16.64
C SER A 551 42.79 -27.22 -16.43
N ASP A 552 42.40 -26.50 -17.48
CA ASP A 552 42.08 -25.07 -17.40
C ASP A 552 40.57 -24.87 -17.15
N GLY A 553 40.23 -23.89 -16.31
CA GLY A 553 38.88 -23.32 -16.13
C GLY A 553 38.82 -21.86 -16.59
N GLN A 554 37.61 -21.31 -16.69
CA GLN A 554 37.39 -19.94 -17.18
C GLN A 554 37.17 -18.96 -16.02
N ILE A 555 37.73 -17.75 -16.14
CA ILE A 555 37.44 -16.63 -15.25
C ILE A 555 37.09 -15.41 -16.12
N GLY A 556 35.93 -14.80 -15.89
CA GLY A 556 35.44 -13.66 -16.68
C GLY A 556 35.22 -12.43 -15.83
N GLU A 557 35.52 -11.27 -16.41
CA GLU A 557 35.15 -9.96 -15.88
C GLU A 557 33.80 -9.56 -16.48
N TYR A 558 32.77 -9.36 -15.65
CA TYR A 558 31.41 -9.11 -16.11
C TYR A 558 30.87 -7.76 -15.64
N LEU A 559 30.46 -6.92 -16.59
CA LEU A 559 29.67 -5.74 -16.32
C LEU A 559 28.20 -6.13 -16.15
N LEU A 560 27.79 -6.34 -14.90
CA LEU A 560 26.45 -6.77 -14.52
C LEU A 560 25.45 -5.60 -14.63
N ASN A 561 24.24 -5.87 -15.11
CA ASN A 561 23.16 -4.88 -15.11
C ASN A 561 22.66 -4.64 -13.68
N ARG A 562 22.36 -3.38 -13.36
CA ARG A 562 21.85 -2.95 -12.06
C ARG A 562 20.65 -2.03 -12.24
N ASP A 563 19.69 -2.12 -11.33
CA ASP A 563 18.65 -1.12 -11.14
C ASP A 563 19.08 -0.21 -9.98
N THR A 564 19.75 0.89 -10.32
CA THR A 564 20.27 1.85 -9.33
C THR A 564 19.18 2.66 -8.64
N MET A 565 17.94 2.61 -9.13
CA MET A 565 16.77 3.21 -8.48
C MET A 565 16.16 2.28 -7.42
N SER A 566 16.45 1.00 -7.50
CA SER A 566 16.04 -0.03 -6.55
C SER A 566 17.20 -0.40 -5.63
N SER A 567 17.52 0.45 -4.66
CA SER A 567 18.62 0.27 -3.72
C SER A 567 18.17 0.09 -2.26
N ARG A 568 19.02 -0.53 -1.44
CA ARG A 568 18.87 -0.68 0.02
C ARG A 568 20.01 0.05 0.72
N ASP A 569 19.68 0.99 1.61
CA ASP A 569 20.66 1.71 2.44
C ASP A 569 21.27 0.77 3.48
N THR A 570 22.47 0.27 3.23
CA THR A 570 23.14 -0.70 4.12
C THR A 570 23.65 -0.04 5.41
N PHE A 571 23.73 1.30 5.44
CA PHE A 571 24.08 2.07 6.63
C PHE A 571 22.87 2.49 7.47
N GLY A 572 21.70 2.64 6.84
CA GLY A 572 20.49 3.20 7.44
C GLY A 572 19.94 2.38 8.61
N ASP A 573 19.98 1.05 8.49
CA ASP A 573 19.46 0.11 9.50
C ASP A 573 20.22 0.16 10.84
N SER A 574 21.44 0.70 10.83
CA SER A 574 22.29 0.82 12.03
C SER A 574 22.15 2.17 12.74
N VAL A 575 21.48 3.16 12.14
CA VAL A 575 21.37 4.51 12.72
C VAL A 575 20.17 4.60 13.66
N THR A 576 20.45 4.89 14.93
CA THR A 576 19.40 5.18 15.91
C THR A 576 18.81 6.57 15.63
N ILE A 577 17.51 6.64 15.35
CA ILE A 577 16.79 7.91 15.12
C ILE A 577 16.32 8.46 16.48
N PRO A 578 16.79 9.65 16.91
CA PRO A 578 16.31 10.32 18.11
C PRO A 578 14.81 10.65 18.06
N ASP A 579 14.12 10.64 19.21
CA ASP A 579 12.66 10.87 19.29
C ASP A 579 12.21 12.22 18.69
N ASP A 580 13.04 13.25 18.84
CA ASP A 580 12.78 14.59 18.31
C ASP A 580 12.93 14.68 16.79
N ILE A 581 13.71 13.78 16.17
CA ILE A 581 13.80 13.59 14.71
C ILE A 581 12.68 12.65 14.23
N ALA A 582 12.34 11.62 15.01
CA ALA A 582 11.25 10.70 14.70
C ALA A 582 9.87 11.40 14.62
N ALA A 583 9.71 12.53 15.32
CA ALA A 583 8.51 13.36 15.27
C ALA A 583 8.41 14.26 14.02
N LEU A 584 9.50 14.47 13.28
CA LEU A 584 9.56 15.31 12.07
C LEU A 584 9.12 14.53 10.83
N PRO A 585 8.67 15.18 9.74
CA PRO A 585 8.37 14.47 8.49
C PRO A 585 9.57 13.69 7.97
N ASP A 586 9.31 12.54 7.33
CA ASP A 586 10.33 11.76 6.65
C ASP A 586 10.07 11.73 5.14
N LEU A 587 11.14 11.88 4.36
CA LEU A 587 11.13 11.61 2.93
C LEU A 587 12.01 10.39 2.69
N GLN A 588 11.46 9.42 1.97
CA GLN A 588 12.25 8.28 1.53
C GLN A 588 13.31 8.77 0.54
N GLY A 589 14.55 8.36 0.76
CA GLY A 589 15.60 8.55 -0.23
C GLY A 589 15.48 7.53 -1.37
N ALA A 590 16.32 7.70 -2.39
CA ALA A 590 16.46 6.76 -3.50
C ALA A 590 17.91 6.81 -4.01
N GLY A 591 18.32 5.78 -4.75
CA GLY A 591 19.71 5.65 -5.19
C GLY A 591 20.65 5.67 -4.00
N ASN A 592 21.50 6.70 -3.94
CA ASN A 592 22.57 6.87 -2.96
C ASN A 592 22.22 7.92 -1.89
N VAL A 593 20.94 8.03 -1.55
CA VAL A 593 20.43 8.98 -0.56
C VAL A 593 19.64 8.22 0.51
N SER A 594 20.06 8.34 1.77
CA SER A 594 19.31 7.83 2.93
C SER A 594 17.99 8.59 3.12
N SER A 595 17.05 8.08 3.92
CA SER A 595 15.86 8.87 4.28
C SER A 595 16.23 10.19 4.96
N LEU A 596 15.35 11.19 4.85
CA LEU A 596 15.59 12.52 5.41
C LEU A 596 15.82 12.47 6.92
N ARG A 597 15.11 11.60 7.65
CA ARG A 597 15.33 11.41 9.10
C ARG A 597 16.70 10.80 9.40
N ILE A 598 17.13 9.80 8.63
CA ILE A 598 18.47 9.21 8.78
C ILE A 598 19.53 10.29 8.50
N ALA A 599 19.35 11.10 7.45
CA ALA A 599 20.26 12.20 7.15
C ALA A 599 20.29 13.27 8.24
N MET A 600 19.14 13.63 8.84
CA MET A 600 19.08 14.53 10.00
C MET A 600 19.79 13.94 11.22
N ALA A 601 19.67 12.63 11.45
CA ALA A 601 20.34 11.95 12.56
C ALA A 601 21.86 11.85 12.36
N LYS A 602 22.32 11.71 11.10
CA LYS A 602 23.75 11.72 10.72
C LYS A 602 24.36 13.14 10.70
N ASP A 603 23.56 14.20 10.56
CA ASP A 603 24.04 15.58 10.51
C ASP A 603 24.45 16.11 11.90
N GLU A 604 25.71 15.93 12.25
CA GLU A 604 26.29 16.42 13.51
C GLU A 604 26.17 17.96 13.69
N SER A 605 26.00 18.73 12.61
CA SER A 605 25.83 20.18 12.69
C SER A 605 24.44 20.62 13.13
N GLY A 606 23.44 19.72 13.04
CA GLY A 606 22.03 20.01 13.30
C GLY A 606 21.36 20.99 12.33
N GLN A 607 22.05 21.40 11.26
CA GLN A 607 21.55 22.38 10.31
C GLN A 607 20.39 21.83 9.48
N LEU A 608 20.46 20.57 9.06
CA LEU A 608 19.40 19.94 8.26
C LEU A 608 18.09 19.88 9.05
N LYS A 609 18.16 19.45 10.31
CA LYS A 609 17.01 19.45 11.22
C LYS A 609 16.44 20.86 11.41
N LYS A 610 17.30 21.87 11.58
CA LYS A 610 16.88 23.27 11.72
C LYS A 610 16.11 23.76 10.48
N MET A 611 16.62 23.51 9.28
CA MET A 611 15.94 23.92 8.04
C MET A 611 14.58 23.21 7.87
N VAL A 612 14.48 21.93 8.24
CA VAL A 612 13.19 21.20 8.23
C VAL A 612 12.19 21.84 9.19
N LEU A 613 12.60 22.23 10.40
CA LEU A 613 11.74 22.96 11.33
C LEU A 613 11.29 24.31 10.77
N GLU A 614 12.21 25.08 10.18
CA GLU A 614 11.87 26.37 9.56
C GLU A 614 10.90 26.22 8.36
N PHE A 615 11.04 25.14 7.58
CA PHE A 615 10.11 24.81 6.50
C PHE A 615 8.69 24.54 7.02
N LEU A 616 8.56 23.91 8.18
CA LEU A 616 7.26 23.62 8.80
C LEU A 616 6.58 24.88 9.36
N GLU A 617 7.37 25.86 9.81
CA GLU A 617 6.85 27.07 10.46
C GLU A 617 6.57 28.22 9.49
N THR A 618 7.26 28.27 8.36
CA THR A 618 7.13 29.40 7.42
C THR A 618 5.74 29.47 6.78
N LYS A 619 5.25 30.70 6.57
CA LYS A 619 4.02 31.00 5.83
C LYS A 619 4.29 31.62 4.46
N ASP A 620 5.52 32.06 4.23
CA ASP A 620 5.93 32.66 2.97
C ASP A 620 6.36 31.56 1.99
N ALA A 621 5.71 31.52 0.82
CA ALA A 621 5.93 30.47 -0.16
C ALA A 621 7.32 30.54 -0.79
N ALA A 622 7.86 31.74 -1.04
CA ALA A 622 9.19 31.90 -1.62
C ALA A 622 10.28 31.45 -0.64
N ALA A 623 10.16 31.82 0.64
CA ALA A 623 11.05 31.36 1.69
C ALA A 623 10.94 29.85 1.89
N ARG A 624 9.72 29.28 1.77
CA ARG A 624 9.50 27.82 1.84
C ARG A 624 10.23 27.09 0.72
N ASP A 625 10.17 27.61 -0.50
CA ASP A 625 10.83 27.02 -1.67
C ASP A 625 12.36 27.11 -1.58
N GLU A 626 12.88 28.24 -1.09
CA GLU A 626 14.31 28.41 -0.84
C GLU A 626 14.80 27.43 0.25
N LEU A 627 14.07 27.33 1.37
CA LEU A 627 14.35 26.37 2.43
C LEU A 627 14.33 24.94 1.90
N PHE A 628 13.32 24.57 1.12
CA PHE A 628 13.21 23.23 0.56
C PHE A 628 14.38 22.89 -0.38
N THR A 629 14.77 23.83 -1.23
CA THR A 629 15.94 23.69 -2.11
C THR A 629 17.22 23.47 -1.30
N ASN A 630 17.41 24.25 -0.23
CA ASN A 630 18.57 24.11 0.66
C ASN A 630 18.56 22.80 1.45
N ILE A 631 17.37 22.33 1.86
CA ILE A 631 17.19 21.00 2.48
C ILE A 631 17.66 19.92 1.51
N ILE A 632 17.21 19.93 0.25
CA ILE A 632 17.61 18.93 -0.75
C ILE A 632 19.12 18.95 -0.98
N TYR A 633 19.73 20.13 -1.16
CA TYR A 633 21.17 20.23 -1.35
C TYR A 633 21.95 19.69 -0.15
N LYS A 634 21.55 20.01 1.07
CA LYS A 634 22.24 19.49 2.25
C LYS A 634 21.99 18.00 2.47
N TRP A 635 20.76 17.55 2.24
CA TRP A 635 20.36 16.15 2.34
C TRP A 635 21.16 15.26 1.38
N ALA A 636 21.37 15.70 0.13
CA ALA A 636 22.18 14.99 -0.86
C ALA A 636 23.70 15.23 -0.74
N GLY A 637 24.15 16.11 0.17
CA GLY A 637 25.57 16.48 0.32
C GLY A 637 26.11 17.39 -0.79
N ALA A 638 25.23 18.08 -1.52
CA ALA A 638 25.56 18.99 -2.62
C ALA A 638 25.74 20.46 -2.17
N ASP A 639 25.41 20.81 -0.93
CA ASP A 639 25.38 22.19 -0.40
C ASP A 639 26.71 22.96 -0.51
N LYS A 640 27.83 22.25 -0.56
CA LYS A 640 29.19 22.83 -0.64
C LYS A 640 29.78 22.90 -2.06
N LEU A 641 29.07 22.40 -3.08
CA LEU A 641 29.59 22.40 -4.44
C LEU A 641 29.49 23.80 -5.06
N ASP A 642 30.51 24.18 -5.85
CA ASP A 642 30.45 25.37 -6.70
C ASP A 642 29.39 25.14 -7.79
N PRO A 643 28.34 25.98 -7.91
CA PRO A 643 27.31 25.86 -8.95
C PRO A 643 27.87 25.73 -10.37
N LYS A 644 29.06 26.28 -10.64
CA LYS A 644 29.70 26.23 -11.97
C LYS A 644 30.69 25.07 -12.14
N GLY A 645 30.85 24.22 -11.14
CA GLY A 645 31.88 23.17 -11.08
C GLY A 645 31.77 22.08 -12.16
N ARG A 646 30.66 22.02 -12.92
CA ARG A 646 30.41 21.03 -13.98
C ARG A 646 30.17 21.69 -15.35
N GLY A 647 30.99 22.68 -15.71
CA GLY A 647 30.98 23.30 -17.05
C GLY A 647 29.98 24.44 -17.23
N GLY A 648 29.17 24.76 -16.22
CA GLY A 648 28.35 25.98 -16.16
C GLY A 648 27.04 25.97 -16.97
N LEU A 649 26.73 24.90 -17.70
CA LEU A 649 25.45 24.73 -18.41
C LEU A 649 24.33 24.16 -17.51
N VAL A 650 24.70 23.50 -16.41
CA VAL A 650 23.80 23.02 -15.35
C VAL A 650 24.42 23.40 -14.01
N ASP A 651 23.60 23.76 -13.03
CA ASP A 651 24.07 23.96 -11.66
C ASP A 651 24.63 22.64 -11.12
N ALA A 652 25.92 22.61 -10.79
CA ALA A 652 26.60 21.40 -10.33
C ALA A 652 25.96 20.78 -9.07
N ARG A 653 25.27 21.60 -8.24
CA ARG A 653 24.54 21.11 -7.06
C ARG A 653 23.29 20.33 -7.48
N GLN A 654 22.56 20.83 -8.48
CA GLN A 654 21.39 20.15 -9.04
C GLN A 654 21.78 18.83 -9.70
N LEU A 655 22.86 18.83 -10.48
CA LEU A 655 23.40 17.61 -11.06
C LEU A 655 23.83 16.61 -9.98
N ALA A 656 24.52 17.06 -8.94
CA ALA A 656 24.93 16.17 -7.84
C ALA A 656 23.73 15.56 -7.11
N VAL A 657 22.65 16.31 -6.89
CA VAL A 657 21.39 15.76 -6.36
C VAL A 657 20.86 14.65 -7.26
N LEU A 658 20.79 14.88 -8.56
CA LEU A 658 20.36 13.85 -9.52
C LEU A 658 21.27 12.63 -9.48
N GLU A 659 22.58 12.80 -9.57
CA GLU A 659 23.56 11.70 -9.54
C GLU A 659 23.37 10.83 -8.28
N LYS A 660 23.09 11.48 -7.14
CA LYS A 660 22.81 10.77 -5.89
C LYS A 660 21.46 10.05 -5.93
N PHE A 661 20.36 10.72 -6.30
CA PHE A 661 19.04 10.09 -6.33
C PHE A 661 18.88 9.02 -7.42
N MET A 662 19.67 9.11 -8.50
CA MET A 662 19.72 8.10 -9.57
C MET A 662 20.65 6.92 -9.26
N GLY A 663 21.42 7.01 -8.15
CA GLY A 663 22.38 6.00 -7.75
C GLY A 663 23.60 5.90 -8.69
N MET A 664 23.84 6.89 -9.54
CA MET A 664 24.95 6.86 -10.49
C MET A 664 25.43 8.24 -10.93
N ASN A 665 26.72 8.36 -11.21
CA ASN A 665 27.30 9.60 -11.72
C ASN A 665 26.90 9.84 -13.19
N PHE A 666 26.82 11.11 -13.58
CA PHE A 666 26.61 11.49 -14.96
C PHE A 666 27.90 11.35 -15.77
N ALA A 667 27.81 10.67 -16.90
CA ALA A 667 28.86 10.50 -17.88
C ALA A 667 28.32 10.81 -19.29
N GLY A 668 28.59 12.01 -19.77
CA GLY A 668 28.19 12.43 -21.12
C GLY A 668 29.10 11.89 -22.21
N THR A 669 28.62 11.89 -23.45
CA THR A 669 29.35 11.41 -24.65
C THR A 669 30.71 12.09 -24.87
N ASN A 670 30.91 13.30 -24.34
CA ASN A 670 32.13 14.11 -24.49
C ASN A 670 32.86 14.34 -23.15
N GLY A 671 32.60 13.51 -22.13
CA GLY A 671 33.23 13.59 -20.81
C GLY A 671 32.26 13.87 -19.67
N ALA A 672 32.81 14.13 -18.49
CA ALA A 672 32.06 14.22 -17.23
C ALA A 672 31.17 15.48 -17.07
N ASN A 673 31.25 16.45 -17.99
CA ASN A 673 30.47 17.69 -17.91
C ASN A 673 29.28 17.64 -18.88
N PRO A 674 28.08 18.07 -18.45
CA PRO A 674 26.93 18.19 -19.34
C PRO A 674 27.22 19.12 -20.52
N ASN A 675 26.80 18.70 -21.71
CA ASN A 675 26.83 19.52 -22.92
C ASN A 675 25.45 20.19 -23.16
N ALA A 676 25.34 20.99 -24.23
CA ALA A 676 24.11 21.72 -24.55
C ALA A 676 22.88 20.82 -24.80
N ASN A 677 23.08 19.54 -25.16
CA ASN A 677 21.99 18.59 -25.38
C ASN A 677 21.57 17.91 -24.07
N ALA A 678 22.53 17.58 -23.20
CA ALA A 678 22.27 16.93 -21.91
C ALA A 678 21.68 17.90 -20.88
N ALA A 679 22.11 19.17 -20.89
CA ALA A 679 21.71 20.18 -19.92
C ALA A 679 20.18 20.34 -19.74
N PRO A 680 19.36 20.51 -20.80
CA PRO A 680 17.91 20.65 -20.65
C PRO A 680 17.24 19.39 -20.08
N LEU A 681 17.70 18.19 -20.46
CA LEU A 681 17.17 16.92 -19.95
C LEU A 681 17.44 16.77 -18.45
N LEU A 682 18.66 17.08 -18.02
CA LEU A 682 19.08 17.04 -16.62
C LEU A 682 18.31 18.08 -15.80
N GLN A 683 18.13 19.30 -16.31
CA GLN A 683 17.38 20.33 -15.61
C GLN A 683 15.90 19.92 -15.44
N LYS A 684 15.29 19.33 -16.47
CA LYS A 684 13.92 18.80 -16.41
C LYS A 684 13.81 17.64 -15.40
N ALA A 685 14.77 16.71 -15.40
CA ALA A 685 14.83 15.62 -14.43
C ALA A 685 14.92 16.15 -12.99
N TYR A 686 15.77 17.17 -12.75
CA TYR A 686 15.94 17.77 -11.43
C TYR A 686 14.65 18.40 -10.92
N TYR A 687 13.96 19.22 -11.72
CA TYR A 687 12.73 19.86 -11.27
C TYR A 687 11.61 18.85 -11.00
N LYS A 688 11.48 17.81 -11.83
CA LYS A 688 10.52 16.72 -11.56
C LYS A 688 10.84 15.99 -10.25
N LEU A 689 12.12 15.71 -9.98
CA LEU A 689 12.54 15.13 -8.70
C LEU A 689 12.22 16.06 -7.51
N VAL A 690 12.56 17.34 -7.60
CA VAL A 690 12.30 18.32 -6.52
C VAL A 690 10.81 18.45 -6.25
N ASP A 691 9.97 18.55 -7.29
CA ASP A 691 8.52 18.68 -7.09
C ASP A 691 7.89 17.43 -6.51
N ARG A 692 8.40 16.25 -6.87
CA ARG A 692 8.02 14.98 -6.25
C ARG A 692 8.31 14.99 -4.74
N LEU A 693 9.54 15.36 -4.37
CA LEU A 693 9.96 15.41 -2.98
C LEU A 693 9.18 16.50 -2.21
N TYR A 694 8.92 17.64 -2.86
CA TYR A 694 8.11 18.72 -2.30
C TYR A 694 6.68 18.26 -2.07
N ALA A 695 6.08 17.58 -3.06
CA ALA A 695 4.73 17.04 -2.96
C ALA A 695 4.59 16.10 -1.78
N ALA A 696 5.56 15.19 -1.59
CA ALA A 696 5.59 14.30 -0.43
C ALA A 696 5.69 15.06 0.90
N MET A 697 6.57 16.06 0.98
CA MET A 697 6.76 16.86 2.19
C MET A 697 5.54 17.72 2.52
N ALA A 698 5.03 18.47 1.53
CA ALA A 698 3.93 19.41 1.70
C ALA A 698 2.62 18.70 2.02
N SER A 699 2.35 17.56 1.36
CA SER A 699 1.18 16.72 1.63
C SER A 699 1.15 16.21 3.06
N ALA A 700 2.31 15.90 3.64
CA ALA A 700 2.41 15.38 5.00
C ALA A 700 2.44 16.46 6.09
N THR A 701 2.48 17.73 5.68
CA THR A 701 2.71 18.87 6.59
C THR A 701 1.59 19.90 6.46
N TYR A 702 1.85 21.04 5.81
CA TYR A 702 0.93 22.18 5.81
C TYR A 702 -0.22 22.07 4.82
N LEU A 703 -0.17 21.14 3.84
CA LEU A 703 -1.28 20.85 2.92
C LEU A 703 -2.06 19.58 3.27
N LYS A 704 -1.71 18.94 4.38
CA LYS A 704 -2.37 17.73 4.88
C LYS A 704 -3.90 17.81 4.84
N ASP A 705 -4.44 18.90 5.37
CA ASP A 705 -5.89 19.05 5.48
C ASP A 705 -6.56 19.10 4.10
N ILE A 706 -6.01 19.85 3.13
CA ILE A 706 -6.59 19.95 1.78
C ILE A 706 -6.38 18.64 0.97
N ILE A 707 -5.22 17.98 1.09
CA ILE A 707 -4.96 16.71 0.39
C ILE A 707 -5.86 15.59 0.92
N SER A 708 -6.18 15.60 2.23
CA SER A 708 -7.11 14.65 2.84
C SER A 708 -8.54 14.73 2.30
N ARG A 709 -8.85 15.76 1.50
CA ARG A 709 -10.17 15.99 0.89
C ARG A 709 -10.27 15.46 -0.53
N VAL A 710 -9.17 14.95 -1.11
CA VAL A 710 -9.17 14.27 -2.41
C VAL A 710 -9.84 12.90 -2.26
N ASN A 711 -10.93 12.67 -2.98
CA ASN A 711 -11.66 11.39 -2.97
C ASN A 711 -11.33 10.56 -4.22
N TYR A 712 -11.73 9.29 -4.24
CA TYR A 712 -11.61 8.45 -5.43
C TYR A 712 -12.75 7.43 -5.55
N LYS A 713 -13.12 7.12 -6.80
CA LYS A 713 -14.07 6.08 -7.16
C LYS A 713 -13.35 4.95 -7.87
N VAL A 714 -13.62 3.72 -7.50
CA VAL A 714 -12.99 2.56 -8.15
C VAL A 714 -14.01 1.89 -9.07
N GLY A 715 -13.74 1.95 -10.36
CA GLY A 715 -14.54 1.33 -11.42
C GLY A 715 -13.83 0.14 -12.07
N GLU A 716 -14.46 -0.44 -13.09
CA GLU A 716 -13.88 -1.59 -13.82
C GLU A 716 -12.60 -1.25 -14.59
N SER A 717 -12.41 0.03 -14.91
CA SER A 717 -11.28 0.58 -15.66
C SER A 717 -10.14 1.12 -14.81
N GLY A 718 -10.28 1.16 -13.48
CA GLY A 718 -9.28 1.76 -12.58
C GLY A 718 -9.88 2.65 -11.48
N ALA A 719 -9.01 3.34 -10.74
CA ALA A 719 -9.41 4.39 -9.81
C ALA A 719 -9.52 5.72 -10.54
N VAL A 720 -10.59 6.46 -10.27
CA VAL A 720 -10.89 7.80 -10.78
C VAL A 720 -10.84 8.77 -9.61
N ILE A 721 -10.04 9.83 -9.71
CA ILE A 721 -9.83 10.80 -8.63
C ILE A 721 -10.91 11.88 -8.69
N GLU A 722 -11.45 12.29 -7.55
CA GLU A 722 -12.48 13.34 -7.49
C GLU A 722 -12.01 14.52 -6.65
N PHE A 723 -12.08 15.71 -7.25
CA PHE A 723 -11.64 16.96 -6.63
C PHE A 723 -12.78 17.86 -6.13
N ALA A 724 -14.04 17.41 -6.19
CA ALA A 724 -15.21 18.25 -5.90
C ALA A 724 -15.16 18.91 -4.50
N ASP A 725 -14.76 18.17 -3.47
CA ASP A 725 -14.61 18.72 -2.11
C ASP A 725 -13.47 19.74 -2.02
N VAL A 726 -12.35 19.45 -2.71
CA VAL A 726 -11.20 20.35 -2.77
C VAL A 726 -11.53 21.66 -3.48
N ILE A 727 -12.27 21.59 -4.60
CA ILE A 727 -12.74 22.76 -5.33
C ILE A 727 -13.53 23.68 -4.39
N ASN A 728 -14.49 23.10 -3.66
CA ASN A 728 -15.31 23.85 -2.71
C ASN A 728 -14.50 24.50 -1.59
N ASP A 729 -13.45 23.83 -1.10
CA ASP A 729 -12.63 24.34 -0.01
C ASP A 729 -11.67 25.44 -0.47
N ILE A 730 -11.08 25.32 -1.67
CA ILE A 730 -10.23 26.36 -2.27
C ILE A 730 -11.06 27.58 -2.67
N ASP A 731 -12.26 27.39 -3.23
CA ASP A 731 -13.18 28.50 -3.53
C ASP A 731 -13.49 29.33 -2.29
N LYS A 732 -13.85 28.66 -1.19
CA LYS A 732 -14.05 29.33 0.10
C LYS A 732 -12.79 30.04 0.59
N ALA A 733 -11.61 29.45 0.40
CA ALA A 733 -10.36 30.07 0.79
C ALA A 733 -10.09 31.36 0.01
N ILE A 734 -10.33 31.36 -1.31
CA ILE A 734 -10.20 32.54 -2.19
C ILE A 734 -11.21 33.63 -1.81
N ASP A 735 -12.47 33.24 -1.53
CA ASP A 735 -13.52 34.19 -1.14
C ASP A 735 -13.23 34.85 0.22
N ASN A 736 -12.63 34.10 1.16
CA ASN A 736 -12.27 34.59 2.49
C ASN A 736 -11.01 35.48 2.48
N ASP A 737 -9.97 35.04 1.78
CA ASP A 737 -8.72 35.77 1.59
C ASP A 737 -8.12 35.42 0.22
N SER A 738 -8.26 36.34 -0.73
CA SER A 738 -7.82 36.13 -2.11
C SER A 738 -6.33 35.79 -2.22
N VAL A 739 -5.46 36.36 -1.37
CA VAL A 739 -4.01 36.13 -1.46
C VAL A 739 -3.68 34.73 -0.95
N SER A 740 -4.12 34.41 0.27
CA SER A 740 -3.87 33.09 0.88
C SER A 740 -4.57 31.95 0.11
N GLY A 741 -5.78 32.19 -0.41
CA GLY A 741 -6.53 31.21 -1.20
C GLY A 741 -5.88 30.91 -2.55
N LYS A 742 -5.33 31.92 -3.24
CA LYS A 742 -4.56 31.71 -4.48
C LYS A 742 -3.26 30.94 -4.23
N GLN A 743 -2.58 31.23 -3.11
CA GLN A 743 -1.39 30.46 -2.72
C GLN A 743 -1.75 29.00 -2.42
N LEU A 744 -2.87 28.75 -1.73
CA LEU A 744 -3.36 27.39 -1.47
C LEU A 744 -3.64 26.63 -2.77
N LEU A 745 -4.25 27.28 -3.78
CA LEU A 745 -4.46 26.69 -5.10
C LEU A 745 -3.14 26.31 -5.79
N ALA A 746 -2.17 27.23 -5.80
CA ALA A 746 -0.85 27.00 -6.39
C ALA A 746 -0.11 25.84 -5.70
N ASP A 747 -0.11 25.84 -4.37
CA ASP A 747 0.52 24.83 -3.53
C ASP A 747 -0.13 23.45 -3.73
N PHE A 748 -1.47 23.39 -3.72
CA PHE A 748 -2.23 22.16 -3.99
C PHE A 748 -1.91 21.60 -5.37
N LEU A 749 -1.92 22.43 -6.42
CA LEU A 749 -1.62 21.97 -7.77
C LEU A 749 -0.18 21.49 -7.92
N ARG A 750 0.79 22.17 -7.31
CA ARG A 750 2.17 21.69 -7.29
C ARG A 750 2.26 20.30 -6.67
N VAL A 751 1.54 20.04 -5.58
CA VAL A 751 1.46 18.70 -4.98
C VAL A 751 0.84 17.71 -5.95
N VAL A 752 -0.29 18.04 -6.59
CA VAL A 752 -1.00 17.14 -7.51
C VAL A 752 -0.16 16.82 -8.77
N TYR A 753 0.55 17.79 -9.33
CA TYR A 753 1.46 17.57 -10.45
C TYR A 753 2.71 16.80 -10.01
N GLY A 754 3.34 17.16 -8.88
CA GLY A 754 4.45 16.39 -8.30
C GLY A 754 4.05 14.98 -7.86
N SER A 755 2.75 14.76 -7.70
CA SER A 755 2.13 13.47 -7.43
C SER A 755 2.02 12.57 -8.67
N GLY A 756 2.16 13.10 -9.89
CA GLY A 756 2.08 12.35 -11.15
C GLY A 756 0.69 12.32 -11.79
N LEU A 757 -0.20 13.24 -11.40
CA LEU A 757 -1.59 13.31 -11.88
C LEU A 757 -1.80 14.21 -13.10
N SER A 758 -0.72 14.54 -13.82
CA SER A 758 -0.72 15.53 -14.90
C SER A 758 -1.70 15.25 -16.05
N ASN A 759 -2.04 13.98 -16.29
CA ASN A 759 -2.91 13.54 -17.39
C ASN A 759 -4.33 13.14 -16.95
N ASP A 760 -4.71 13.44 -15.69
CA ASP A 760 -6.03 13.08 -15.16
C ASP A 760 -7.14 14.02 -15.69
N THR A 761 -8.23 13.44 -16.21
CA THR A 761 -9.35 14.21 -16.76
C THR A 761 -10.07 15.04 -15.69
N ASN A 762 -10.14 14.57 -14.45
CA ASN A 762 -10.75 15.32 -13.36
C ASN A 762 -9.83 16.42 -12.83
N LEU A 763 -8.50 16.26 -12.94
CA LEU A 763 -7.57 17.37 -12.74
C LEU A 763 -7.77 18.45 -13.81
N LEU A 764 -8.03 18.07 -15.06
CA LEU A 764 -8.36 19.04 -16.09
C LEU A 764 -9.65 19.81 -15.75
N HIS A 765 -10.71 19.11 -15.32
CA HIS A 765 -11.93 19.76 -14.83
C HIS A 765 -11.67 20.69 -13.64
N PHE A 766 -10.82 20.26 -12.70
CA PHE A 766 -10.37 21.10 -11.59
C PHE A 766 -9.69 22.38 -12.08
N CYS A 767 -8.70 22.28 -12.98
CA CYS A 767 -8.00 23.44 -13.52
C CYS A 767 -8.94 24.37 -14.29
N ASN A 768 -9.82 23.81 -15.12
CA ASN A 768 -10.79 24.58 -15.91
C ASN A 768 -11.76 25.38 -15.03
N HIS A 769 -12.23 24.80 -13.91
CA HIS A 769 -13.10 25.49 -12.96
C HIS A 769 -12.47 26.80 -12.44
N PHE A 770 -11.19 26.77 -12.06
CA PHE A 770 -10.49 27.96 -11.58
C PHE A 770 -10.09 28.89 -12.72
N ALA A 771 -9.65 28.37 -13.87
CA ALA A 771 -9.29 29.17 -15.03
C ALA A 771 -10.47 30.01 -15.54
N ALA A 772 -11.69 29.46 -15.54
CA ALA A 772 -12.89 30.16 -15.98
C ALA A 772 -13.30 31.35 -15.08
N LYS A 773 -12.74 31.45 -13.86
CA LYS A 773 -13.10 32.51 -12.90
C LYS A 773 -12.35 33.81 -13.12
N SER A 774 -11.07 33.75 -13.52
CA SER A 774 -10.29 34.94 -13.87
C SER A 774 -8.99 34.58 -14.61
N PRO A 775 -8.43 35.52 -15.41
CA PRO A 775 -7.11 35.34 -16.04
C PRO A 775 -5.99 35.06 -15.04
N GLU A 776 -6.07 35.65 -13.85
CA GLU A 776 -5.07 35.41 -12.78
C GLU A 776 -5.11 33.97 -12.26
N LEU A 777 -6.31 33.39 -12.08
CA LEU A 777 -6.46 31.99 -11.67
C LEU A 777 -6.09 31.04 -12.81
N ALA A 778 -6.42 31.39 -14.06
CA ALA A 778 -5.97 30.64 -15.24
C ALA A 778 -4.44 30.51 -15.27
N ARG A 779 -3.72 31.62 -15.02
CA ARG A 779 -2.26 31.59 -14.93
C ARG A 779 -1.76 30.71 -13.80
N ILE A 780 -2.37 30.76 -12.61
CA ILE A 780 -1.98 29.89 -11.49
C ILE A 780 -2.12 28.41 -11.87
N VAL A 781 -3.26 28.02 -12.47
CA VAL A 781 -3.51 26.61 -12.75
C VAL A 781 -2.64 26.05 -13.86
N TYR A 782 -2.40 26.83 -14.91
CA TYR A 782 -1.54 26.41 -16.01
C TYR A 782 -0.06 26.48 -15.63
N TYR A 783 0.36 27.44 -14.80
CA TYR A 783 1.76 27.57 -14.36
C TYR A 783 2.20 26.39 -13.50
N ALA A 784 1.27 25.79 -12.76
CA ALA A 784 1.56 24.61 -11.98
C ALA A 784 1.95 23.40 -12.85
N ASN A 785 1.53 23.37 -14.12
CA ASN A 785 2.09 22.46 -15.11
C ASN A 785 3.43 23.02 -15.61
N ARG A 786 4.55 22.56 -15.04
CA ARG A 786 5.89 23.12 -15.27
C ARG A 786 6.49 22.86 -16.65
N ASP A 787 5.84 22.03 -17.47
CA ASP A 787 6.14 21.89 -18.89
C ASP A 787 5.35 22.93 -19.74
N SER A 788 4.76 23.95 -19.09
CA SER A 788 3.97 24.99 -19.76
C SER A 788 4.75 26.26 -20.06
N ILE A 789 4.49 26.81 -21.24
CA ILE A 789 4.93 28.13 -21.68
C ILE A 789 3.75 29.08 -21.51
N ILE A 790 3.89 30.08 -20.64
CA ILE A 790 2.80 30.96 -20.25
C ILE A 790 3.15 32.42 -20.51
N GLY A 791 2.30 33.10 -21.24
CA GLY A 791 2.41 34.53 -21.51
C GLY A 791 1.87 35.40 -20.37
N SER A 792 1.75 36.68 -20.69
CA SER A 792 1.26 37.73 -19.83
C SER A 792 -0.18 38.10 -20.20
N ASP A 793 -0.69 39.19 -19.64
CA ASP A 793 -2.02 39.71 -20.01
C ASP A 793 -1.89 40.76 -21.14
N LYS A 794 -0.83 40.64 -21.95
CA LYS A 794 -0.48 41.52 -23.07
C LYS A 794 -0.12 40.65 -24.27
N SER A 795 -0.11 41.25 -25.46
CA SER A 795 0.43 40.60 -26.65
C SER A 795 1.88 40.15 -26.47
N ASP A 796 2.07 38.84 -26.50
CA ASP A 796 3.36 38.17 -26.34
C ASP A 796 3.80 37.42 -27.61
N SER A 797 5.09 37.09 -27.65
CA SER A 797 5.66 36.18 -28.65
C SER A 797 6.31 35.03 -27.90
N LEU A 798 5.63 33.88 -27.89
CA LEU A 798 6.02 32.71 -27.12
C LEU A 798 6.61 31.65 -28.06
N TYR A 799 7.75 31.10 -27.66
CA TYR A 799 8.50 30.11 -28.45
C TYR A 799 8.58 28.81 -27.67
N GLY A 800 7.93 27.79 -28.22
CA GLY A 800 8.10 26.39 -27.89
C GLY A 800 9.45 25.85 -28.33
N THR A 801 9.61 24.55 -28.09
CA THR A 801 10.87 23.84 -28.10
C THR A 801 10.85 22.75 -29.17
N ALA A 802 11.69 21.73 -29.00
CA ALA A 802 11.66 20.52 -29.84
C ALA A 802 11.00 19.33 -29.11
N ALA A 803 10.34 19.61 -27.97
CA ALA A 803 9.65 18.66 -27.14
C ALA A 803 8.16 19.01 -27.07
N ASP A 804 7.32 18.07 -26.62
CA ASP A 804 5.89 18.29 -26.42
C ASP A 804 5.65 19.40 -25.39
N ASP A 805 5.11 20.53 -25.84
CA ASP A 805 4.91 21.74 -25.04
C ASP A 805 3.42 22.01 -24.76
N PHE A 806 3.12 22.52 -23.55
CA PHE A 806 1.81 23.11 -23.26
C PHE A 806 1.92 24.63 -23.33
N VAL A 807 1.13 25.30 -24.17
CA VAL A 807 1.26 26.75 -24.38
C VAL A 807 -0.04 27.46 -24.02
N TYR A 808 0.06 28.48 -23.18
CA TYR A 808 -1.04 29.38 -22.83
C TYR A 808 -0.61 30.85 -23.04
N GLY A 809 -1.19 31.51 -24.05
CA GLY A 809 -0.90 32.92 -24.36
C GLY A 809 -1.29 33.86 -23.22
N GLY A 810 -2.47 33.65 -22.64
CA GLY A 810 -3.06 34.58 -21.69
C GLY A 810 -4.06 35.49 -22.38
N ALA A 811 -4.31 36.65 -21.79
CA ALA A 811 -5.08 37.69 -22.46
C ALA A 811 -4.16 38.52 -23.36
N GLY A 812 -4.61 38.89 -24.55
CA GLY A 812 -3.78 39.65 -25.47
C GLY A 812 -4.10 39.30 -26.91
N ASN A 813 -3.15 39.56 -27.79
CA ASN A 813 -3.18 38.97 -29.12
C ASN A 813 -1.81 38.35 -29.27
N ASP A 814 -1.71 37.04 -29.03
CA ASP A 814 -0.43 36.38 -28.85
C ASP A 814 0.04 35.70 -30.13
N THR A 815 1.35 35.61 -30.29
CA THR A 815 1.97 34.82 -31.36
C THR A 815 2.69 33.64 -30.72
N LEU A 816 2.21 32.43 -31.02
CA LEU A 816 2.64 31.19 -30.41
C LEU A 816 3.36 30.34 -31.48
N TYR A 817 4.64 30.06 -31.25
CA TYR A 817 5.46 29.24 -32.13
C TYR A 817 5.70 27.88 -31.46
N GLY A 818 5.10 26.79 -31.95
CA GLY A 818 5.20 25.47 -31.29
C GLY A 818 6.59 24.86 -31.38
N GLY A 819 7.13 24.86 -32.60
CA GLY A 819 8.37 24.15 -32.87
C GLY A 819 8.06 22.74 -33.34
N ILE A 820 8.85 21.77 -32.90
CA ILE A 820 8.67 20.34 -33.25
C ILE A 820 8.25 19.62 -31.97
N GLY A 821 7.25 18.75 -31.99
CA GLY A 821 6.73 18.10 -30.77
C GLY A 821 5.25 17.80 -30.91
N ASN A 822 4.61 17.18 -29.93
CA ASN A 822 3.14 17.12 -29.87
C ASN A 822 2.65 18.21 -28.91
N ASP A 823 2.36 19.39 -29.45
CA ASP A 823 2.10 20.58 -28.67
C ASP A 823 0.60 20.73 -28.34
N THR A 824 0.30 21.35 -27.19
CA THR A 824 -1.07 21.64 -26.76
C THR A 824 -1.24 23.12 -26.45
N TYR A 825 -2.07 23.80 -27.24
CA TYR A 825 -2.41 25.21 -27.08
C TYR A 825 -3.72 25.36 -26.31
N MET A 826 -3.64 25.97 -25.14
CA MET A 826 -4.82 26.28 -24.33
C MET A 826 -5.44 27.61 -24.72
N PHE A 827 -6.75 27.62 -24.95
CA PHE A 827 -7.52 28.83 -25.26
C PHE A 827 -8.83 28.90 -24.47
N ASN A 828 -9.05 30.03 -23.82
CA ASN A 828 -10.19 30.37 -22.97
C ASN A 828 -10.93 31.60 -23.53
N ARG A 829 -12.13 31.87 -23.01
CA ARG A 829 -12.84 33.11 -23.35
C ARG A 829 -12.11 34.31 -22.73
N GLY A 830 -11.95 35.38 -23.52
CA GLY A 830 -11.24 36.58 -23.10
C GLY A 830 -9.73 36.57 -23.36
N ASP A 831 -9.19 35.50 -23.96
CA ASP A 831 -7.78 35.43 -24.33
C ASP A 831 -7.46 36.35 -25.53
N GLY A 832 -8.45 36.68 -26.37
CA GLY A 832 -8.28 37.60 -27.49
C GLY A 832 -7.95 36.91 -28.81
N ALA A 833 -7.13 37.55 -29.67
CA ALA A 833 -6.90 37.09 -31.04
C ALA A 833 -5.49 36.53 -31.24
N ASP A 834 -5.36 35.22 -31.07
CA ASP A 834 -4.07 34.53 -31.10
C ASP A 834 -3.71 33.97 -32.48
N TYR A 835 -2.41 33.84 -32.71
CA TYR A 835 -1.81 33.34 -33.95
C TYR A 835 -0.83 32.21 -33.65
N ILE A 836 -1.08 31.02 -34.21
CA ILE A 836 -0.26 29.82 -34.00
C ILE A 836 0.54 29.52 -35.27
N SER A 837 1.83 29.23 -35.12
CA SER A 837 2.74 28.81 -36.18
C SER A 837 3.44 27.51 -35.80
N GLU A 838 3.19 26.46 -36.59
CA GLU A 838 3.69 25.11 -36.34
C GLU A 838 4.90 24.71 -37.19
N ALA A 839 5.71 23.79 -36.67
CA ALA A 839 6.82 23.18 -37.41
C ALA A 839 6.86 21.64 -37.41
N GLY A 840 5.95 20.96 -36.69
CA GLY A 840 5.59 19.56 -36.93
C GLY A 840 5.33 18.74 -35.67
N GLY A 841 4.35 17.85 -35.74
CA GLY A 841 3.82 17.23 -34.54
C GLY A 841 2.53 16.46 -34.73
N ILE A 842 1.95 16.03 -33.62
CA ILE A 842 0.51 15.75 -33.49
C ILE A 842 -0.05 16.74 -32.47
N ASP A 843 -0.43 17.90 -32.97
CA ASP A 843 -0.69 19.08 -32.18
C ASP A 843 -2.18 19.25 -31.86
N ALA A 844 -2.47 19.94 -30.78
CA ALA A 844 -3.81 20.11 -30.26
C ALA A 844 -4.10 21.57 -29.90
N VAL A 845 -5.27 22.07 -30.33
CA VAL A 845 -5.91 23.22 -29.69
C VAL A 845 -6.91 22.70 -28.68
N ARG A 846 -6.79 23.15 -27.43
CA ARG A 846 -7.66 22.77 -26.32
C ARG A 846 -8.45 23.98 -25.85
N PHE A 847 -9.78 23.86 -25.88
CA PHE A 847 -10.68 24.89 -25.37
C PHE A 847 -11.03 24.65 -23.90
N GLY A 848 -10.98 25.71 -23.09
CA GLY A 848 -11.37 25.71 -21.69
C GLY A 848 -12.88 25.52 -21.46
N GLU A 849 -13.29 25.40 -20.20
CA GLU A 849 -14.71 25.27 -19.84
C GLU A 849 -15.56 26.46 -20.34
N GLY A 850 -16.78 26.17 -20.78
CA GLY A 850 -17.70 27.19 -21.31
C GLY A 850 -17.51 27.54 -22.79
N ILE A 851 -16.63 26.83 -23.50
CA ILE A 851 -16.56 26.81 -24.97
C ILE A 851 -16.91 25.40 -25.43
N ARG A 852 -18.06 25.24 -26.08
CA ARG A 852 -18.48 23.96 -26.68
C ARG A 852 -18.15 23.92 -28.16
N ALA A 853 -18.14 22.73 -28.75
CA ALA A 853 -17.96 22.58 -30.20
C ALA A 853 -18.96 23.42 -31.02
N GLU A 854 -20.19 23.55 -30.53
CA GLU A 854 -21.23 24.39 -31.13
C GLU A 854 -20.95 25.89 -31.02
N ASP A 855 -20.07 26.33 -30.11
CA ASP A 855 -19.65 27.73 -29.96
C ASP A 855 -18.53 28.10 -30.93
N VAL A 856 -17.87 27.14 -31.57
CA VAL A 856 -16.73 27.40 -32.46
C VAL A 856 -17.20 27.59 -33.89
N CYS A 857 -16.90 28.75 -34.46
CA CYS A 857 -17.06 29.05 -35.87
C CYS A 857 -15.73 28.82 -36.61
N VAL A 858 -15.73 27.85 -37.51
CA VAL A 858 -14.55 27.47 -38.31
C VAL A 858 -14.57 28.17 -39.66
N LYS A 859 -13.46 28.85 -40.02
CA LYS A 859 -13.32 29.54 -41.32
C LYS A 859 -11.95 29.29 -41.91
N ARG A 860 -11.90 29.19 -43.25
CA ARG A 860 -10.64 29.34 -43.98
C ARG A 860 -10.43 30.82 -44.30
N VAL A 861 -9.34 31.39 -43.81
CA VAL A 861 -8.97 32.79 -44.03
C VAL A 861 -7.70 32.89 -44.86
N LYS A 862 -7.57 33.97 -45.64
CA LYS A 862 -6.41 34.19 -46.50
C LYS A 862 -5.55 35.32 -45.93
N ALA A 863 -4.25 35.09 -45.86
CA ALA A 863 -3.25 36.14 -45.63
C ALA A 863 -2.38 36.32 -46.88
N TYR A 864 -1.86 37.54 -47.07
CA TYR A 864 -1.05 37.89 -48.23
C TYR A 864 0.32 38.39 -47.77
N SER A 865 1.40 37.86 -48.36
CA SER A 865 2.75 38.43 -48.23
C SER A 865 3.37 38.52 -49.62
N GLY A 866 3.52 39.75 -50.13
CA GLY A 866 3.87 40.00 -51.53
C GLY A 866 2.85 39.38 -52.49
N SER A 867 3.34 38.59 -53.46
CA SER A 867 2.49 37.86 -54.42
C SER A 867 1.98 36.52 -53.89
N SER A 868 2.43 36.08 -52.70
CA SER A 868 2.09 34.77 -52.13
C SER A 868 0.83 34.85 -51.26
N GLN A 869 0.03 33.78 -51.29
CA GLN A 869 -1.23 33.66 -50.55
C GLN A 869 -1.14 32.51 -49.56
N TYR A 870 -1.39 32.77 -48.28
CA TYR A 870 -1.37 31.77 -47.22
C TYR A 870 -2.80 31.44 -46.81
N TYR A 871 -3.11 30.15 -46.71
CA TYR A 871 -4.45 29.68 -46.40
C TYR A 871 -4.48 29.15 -44.97
N ASN A 872 -4.99 29.98 -44.06
CA ASN A 872 -4.99 29.73 -42.64
C ASN A 872 -6.35 29.15 -42.19
N LEU A 873 -6.35 28.49 -41.04
CA LEU A 873 -7.55 28.08 -40.32
C LEU A 873 -7.85 29.10 -39.22
N GLU A 874 -9.05 29.68 -39.20
CA GLU A 874 -9.53 30.55 -38.12
C GLU A 874 -10.62 29.81 -37.33
N LEU A 875 -10.44 29.75 -36.01
CA LEU A 875 -11.41 29.26 -35.03
C LEU A 875 -11.88 30.46 -34.20
N SER A 876 -13.14 30.87 -34.37
CA SER A 876 -13.71 32.05 -33.68
C SER A 876 -14.82 31.66 -32.72
N ILE A 877 -14.90 32.31 -31.56
CA ILE A 877 -15.88 31.93 -30.53
C ILE A 877 -17.17 32.74 -30.68
N LYS A 878 -18.32 32.05 -30.77
CA LYS A 878 -19.64 32.69 -30.83
C LYS A 878 -19.90 33.51 -29.58
N GLY A 879 -20.49 34.68 -29.78
CA GLY A 879 -20.79 35.63 -28.71
C GLY A 879 -19.57 36.41 -28.18
N SER A 880 -18.39 36.22 -28.76
CA SER A 880 -17.21 37.07 -28.55
C SER A 880 -16.87 37.81 -29.84
N GLU A 881 -16.54 39.10 -29.73
CA GLU A 881 -16.12 39.90 -30.89
C GLU A 881 -14.63 39.77 -31.20
N ASN A 882 -13.83 39.35 -30.20
CA ASN A 882 -12.37 39.36 -30.28
C ASN A 882 -11.73 37.97 -30.11
N ASP A 883 -12.40 37.02 -29.48
CA ASP A 883 -11.78 35.72 -29.18
C ASP A 883 -11.70 34.83 -30.43
N LYS A 884 -10.47 34.61 -30.90
CA LYS A 884 -10.18 33.73 -32.03
C LYS A 884 -8.75 33.21 -32.03
N ILE A 885 -8.57 32.07 -32.69
CA ILE A 885 -7.26 31.49 -32.98
C ILE A 885 -7.09 31.43 -34.49
N THR A 886 -5.94 31.89 -35.00
CA THR A 886 -5.55 31.75 -36.41
C THR A 886 -4.34 30.81 -36.50
N ILE A 887 -4.51 29.66 -37.13
CA ILE A 887 -3.43 28.70 -37.38
C ILE A 887 -2.85 28.97 -38.76
N GLU A 888 -1.56 29.31 -38.79
CA GLU A 888 -0.82 29.64 -40.00
C GLU A 888 -0.76 28.46 -40.97
N ARG A 889 -1.02 28.70 -42.26
CA ARG A 889 -0.76 27.75 -43.36
C ARG A 889 -1.38 26.36 -43.20
N TYR A 890 -2.42 26.24 -42.39
CA TYR A 890 -3.14 24.98 -42.19
C TYR A 890 -3.53 24.29 -43.50
N PHE A 891 -3.94 25.08 -44.51
CA PHE A 891 -4.28 24.58 -45.84
C PHE A 891 -3.18 24.90 -46.87
N GLY A 892 -1.92 25.00 -46.47
CA GLY A 892 -0.80 25.33 -47.33
C GLY A 892 -0.75 26.79 -47.79
N TYR A 893 0.07 27.04 -48.81
CA TYR A 893 0.21 28.37 -49.39
C TYR A 893 0.45 28.31 -50.91
N TYR A 894 0.02 29.37 -51.61
CA TYR A 894 0.35 29.60 -53.00
C TYR A 894 1.59 30.50 -53.08
N ASP A 895 2.68 29.96 -53.61
CA ASP A 895 3.90 30.71 -53.89
C ASP A 895 3.67 31.54 -55.17
N GLY A 896 3.70 32.86 -55.02
CA GLY A 896 3.50 33.81 -56.13
C GLY A 896 4.80 34.26 -56.79
N ASN A 897 5.95 33.66 -56.46
CA ASN A 897 7.24 34.03 -57.03
C ASN A 897 7.34 33.65 -58.51
N VAL A 898 7.95 34.54 -59.30
CA VAL A 898 8.06 34.44 -60.77
C VAL A 898 8.85 33.19 -61.21
N PHE A 899 9.68 32.63 -60.33
CA PHE A 899 10.55 31.48 -60.60
C PHE A 899 10.04 30.15 -60.01
N SER A 900 9.04 30.19 -59.13
CA SER A 900 8.44 28.99 -58.50
C SER A 900 6.98 29.23 -58.13
N SER A 901 6.11 29.34 -59.14
CA SER A 901 4.67 29.55 -58.92
C SER A 901 3.94 28.24 -58.70
N GLY A 902 3.19 28.12 -57.60
CA GLY A 902 2.40 26.92 -57.34
C GLY A 902 1.91 26.83 -55.91
N PHE A 903 0.90 25.99 -55.72
CA PHE A 903 0.43 25.65 -54.39
C PHE A 903 1.38 24.65 -53.74
N LYS A 904 1.71 24.86 -52.47
CA LYS A 904 2.54 23.99 -51.65
C LYS A 904 1.77 23.58 -50.41
N ASP A 905 1.66 22.27 -50.25
CA ASP A 905 1.12 21.64 -49.04
C ASP A 905 2.12 21.76 -47.89
N MET A 906 1.61 21.95 -46.67
CA MET A 906 2.40 22.02 -45.44
C MET A 906 1.82 21.04 -44.39
N PRO A 907 1.86 19.72 -44.65
CA PRO A 907 1.20 18.73 -43.79
C PRO A 907 1.83 18.61 -42.40
N HIS A 908 2.98 19.24 -42.15
CA HIS A 908 3.66 19.30 -40.85
C HIS A 908 3.44 20.65 -40.15
N GLN A 909 2.48 21.47 -40.58
CA GLN A 909 2.16 22.76 -39.95
C GLN A 909 0.67 22.85 -39.58
N MET A 910 0.03 21.70 -39.37
CA MET A 910 -1.39 21.60 -39.09
C MET A 910 -1.58 21.35 -37.58
N ILE A 911 -2.78 21.67 -37.10
CA ILE A 911 -3.27 21.17 -35.82
C ILE A 911 -4.14 19.94 -36.12
N GLU A 912 -3.75 18.78 -35.60
CA GLU A 912 -4.43 17.51 -35.84
C GLU A 912 -5.65 17.31 -34.94
N LYS A 913 -5.68 17.95 -33.77
CA LYS A 913 -6.72 17.75 -32.75
C LYS A 913 -7.33 19.07 -32.28
N ILE A 914 -8.65 19.10 -32.20
CA ILE A 914 -9.38 20.11 -31.43
C ILE A 914 -10.01 19.37 -30.26
N ILE A 915 -9.75 19.84 -29.04
CA ILE A 915 -10.14 19.17 -27.80
C ILE A 915 -11.02 20.12 -26.98
N PHE A 916 -12.18 19.65 -26.54
CA PHE A 916 -13.06 20.40 -25.65
C PHE A 916 -12.96 19.92 -24.19
N ALA A 917 -13.40 20.77 -23.26
CA ALA A 917 -13.36 20.48 -21.83
C ALA A 917 -14.17 19.24 -21.41
N ASP A 918 -15.17 18.82 -22.20
CA ASP A 918 -15.95 17.60 -21.99
C ASP A 918 -15.30 16.33 -22.58
N GLY A 919 -14.10 16.46 -23.15
CA GLY A 919 -13.33 15.39 -23.76
C GLY A 919 -13.69 15.08 -25.21
N THR A 920 -14.56 15.88 -25.85
CA THR A 920 -14.89 15.74 -27.28
C THR A 920 -13.85 16.31 -28.22
#